data_AF-A0A1B7VK79-F1
#
_entry.id   AF-A0A1B7VK79-F1
#
_cell.length_a   1.000
_cell.length_b   1.000
_cell.length_c   1.000
_cell.angle_alpha   90.00
_cell.angle_beta   90.00
_cell.angle_gamma   90.00
#
_symmetry.space_group_name_H-M   'P 1'
#
loop_
_entity.id
_entity.type
_entity.pdbx_description
1 polymer ?
#
loop_
_entity_poly.entity_id
_entity_poly.type
_entity_poly.pdbx_seq_one_letter_code
_entity_poly.pdbx_strand_id
1 'polypeptide(L)'
;MAISTNVNTDWSLDNQNYLLEAVNRIKLILEHRIFQIHSDNNQNNQGEKFHPPLDLKPSMMSQLSTLEKLCNTFRLSNFERDLLLLCAGIEIDRSWTTLFPKITRDLQINYLCLNVALIALPEAFWTAITPNATLRHWQMIELGTGTSLTNSPLRINERILHYLWGIQQVDQRLLGMLEPLPTINKLAPSHQKIADEIAAVWLSSINHNFPIIQLSGQEIVVKTAITHVACTQIGINLQVISAEALLEDITQLNLFQRLWEREAMLNNSVLLLDCNSLENVDANIESKISRFIETIDCRLIVSSRERRRSRQRSQIIFDIEPATTNEQRLIWQHTLSKHQLNLNSHIDVLVSHFNLNYSVIESVCLQAKSLVNKTEENLNLSTSTINNPLWNICRQQARLNLDDLAQRVNSVADWDNLILPEKELNTLREIAIHVRQRSKVYESWGFISKSKSGLGISALFSGQSGTGKTMSAEVLGNTLNLDVYRIDLSSIVSKYIGETEKNLHRVFDVAEVGGAILLFDEADALFGKRSDVKDSHDRYANMQVSYLLQKIESYRGLAILTTNLKTSIDPAFLRRLRFVVQFPFPDIAQREEIWKRMFPQKTPTEKLDFKKLSNLNVAGGNIRNIAINAAFLAAEANEPVMMKHILQAAKSEYVKLERPMTDNEVRGWI
;
A
#
# COMPACT_ATOMS: atom_id res chain seq x y z
N MET A 1 14.61 6.48 26.72
CA MET A 1 14.45 7.14 28.03
C MET A 1 13.82 6.13 28.96
N ALA A 2 14.46 5.88 30.11
CA ALA A 2 14.07 4.88 31.10
C ALA A 2 12.67 5.18 31.65
N ILE A 3 11.73 4.26 31.43
CA ILE A 3 10.37 4.30 31.99
C ILE A 3 10.42 3.62 33.35
N SER A 4 9.90 4.33 34.34
CA SER A 4 9.71 3.94 35.74
C SER A 4 9.22 2.48 35.92
N THR A 5 10.07 1.61 36.46
CA THR A 5 9.78 0.18 36.71
C THR A 5 9.23 -0.12 38.11
N ASN A 6 9.08 0.86 39.00
CA ASN A 6 8.80 0.59 40.43
C ASN A 6 7.32 0.47 40.82
N VAL A 7 6.36 0.57 39.88
CA VAL A 7 4.91 0.48 40.20
C VAL A 7 4.29 -0.87 39.80
N ASN A 8 4.92 -1.63 38.88
CA ASN A 8 4.32 -2.84 38.31
C ASN A 8 4.61 -4.13 39.09
N THR A 9 5.64 -4.14 39.96
CA THR A 9 6.04 -5.33 40.73
C THR A 9 5.05 -5.67 41.85
N ASP A 10 4.48 -4.65 42.50
CA ASP A 10 3.57 -4.84 43.63
C ASP A 10 2.24 -5.44 43.15
N TRP A 11 1.65 -4.91 42.07
CA TRP A 11 0.39 -5.45 41.55
C TRP A 11 0.52 -6.89 41.02
N SER A 12 1.62 -7.22 40.33
CA SER A 12 1.81 -8.58 39.80
C SER A 12 1.86 -9.61 40.91
N LEU A 13 2.52 -9.30 42.03
CA LEU A 13 2.60 -10.17 43.18
C LEU A 13 1.25 -10.29 43.88
N ASP A 14 0.55 -9.17 44.08
CA ASP A 14 -0.79 -9.14 44.67
C ASP A 14 -1.79 -9.95 43.84
N ASN A 15 -1.72 -9.85 42.51
CA ASN A 15 -2.56 -10.63 41.60
C ASN A 15 -2.31 -12.14 41.72
N GLN A 16 -1.04 -12.55 41.81
CA GLN A 16 -0.68 -13.96 41.98
C GLN A 16 -1.13 -14.50 43.33
N ASN A 17 -0.97 -13.72 44.41
CA ASN A 17 -1.46 -14.09 45.74
C ASN A 17 -2.97 -14.26 45.74
N TYR A 18 -3.71 -13.32 45.14
CA TYR A 18 -5.17 -13.42 44.99
C TYR A 18 -5.59 -14.67 44.22
N LEU A 19 -4.90 -15.00 43.12
CA LEU A 19 -5.16 -16.22 42.35
C LEU A 19 -4.94 -17.48 43.20
N LEU A 20 -3.82 -17.55 43.92
CA LEU A 20 -3.47 -18.69 44.78
C LEU A 20 -4.49 -18.87 45.92
N GLU A 21 -4.97 -17.79 46.52
CA GLU A 21 -6.02 -17.85 47.54
C GLU A 21 -7.36 -18.31 46.97
N ALA A 22 -7.76 -17.80 45.79
CA ALA A 22 -8.97 -18.24 45.10
C ALA A 22 -8.90 -19.74 44.74
N VAL A 23 -7.74 -20.23 44.31
CA VAL A 23 -7.50 -21.66 44.08
C VAL A 23 -7.54 -22.45 45.40
N ASN A 24 -6.97 -21.93 46.48
CA ASN A 24 -7.01 -22.58 47.79
C ASN A 24 -8.44 -22.68 48.35
N ARG A 25 -9.29 -21.69 48.11
CA ARG A 25 -10.73 -21.76 48.41
C ARG A 25 -11.38 -22.97 47.72
N ILE A 26 -11.07 -23.22 46.44
CA ILE A 26 -11.58 -24.39 45.72
C ILE A 26 -11.06 -25.68 46.36
N LYS A 27 -9.79 -25.75 46.76
CA LYS A 27 -9.23 -26.91 47.46
C LYS A 27 -10.02 -27.26 48.73
N LEU A 28 -10.33 -26.26 49.55
CA LEU A 28 -11.12 -26.43 50.76
C LEU A 28 -12.55 -26.93 50.47
N ILE A 29 -13.16 -26.47 49.38
CA ILE A 29 -14.47 -26.99 48.92
C ILE A 29 -14.37 -28.48 48.56
N LEU A 30 -13.33 -28.89 47.83
CA LEU A 30 -13.10 -30.29 47.46
C LEU A 30 -12.90 -31.18 48.70
N GLU A 31 -12.03 -30.76 49.62
CA GLU A 31 -11.72 -31.50 50.85
C GLU A 31 -12.95 -31.65 51.76
N HIS A 32 -13.71 -30.56 51.91
CA HIS A 32 -14.96 -30.59 52.67
C HIS A 32 -15.99 -31.53 52.01
N ARG A 33 -16.11 -31.53 50.68
CA ARG A 33 -17.01 -32.46 49.99
C ARG A 33 -16.60 -33.91 50.17
N ILE A 34 -15.30 -34.21 50.12
CA ILE A 34 -14.77 -35.54 50.43
C ILE A 34 -15.16 -35.93 51.85
N PHE A 35 -15.00 -35.03 52.82
CA PHE A 35 -15.40 -35.29 54.22
C PHE A 35 -16.90 -35.59 54.35
N GLN A 36 -17.78 -34.84 53.66
CA GLN A 36 -19.22 -35.12 53.63
C GLN A 36 -19.54 -36.48 53.01
N ILE A 37 -18.93 -36.82 51.87
CA ILE A 37 -19.15 -38.11 51.19
C ILE A 37 -18.72 -39.30 52.05
N HIS A 38 -17.71 -39.12 52.93
CA HIS A 38 -17.27 -40.13 53.90
C HIS A 38 -18.16 -40.15 55.15
N SER A 39 -18.68 -38.99 55.58
CA SER A 39 -19.55 -38.87 56.75
C SER A 39 -20.98 -39.37 56.50
N ASP A 40 -21.52 -39.21 55.29
CA ASP A 40 -22.83 -39.77 54.88
C ASP A 40 -22.88 -41.32 54.98
N ASN A 41 -21.73 -42.00 54.99
CA ASN A 41 -21.65 -43.44 55.24
C ASN A 41 -21.82 -43.81 56.73
N ASN A 42 -21.62 -42.87 57.65
CA ASN A 42 -21.80 -43.06 59.08
C ASN A 42 -23.05 -42.27 59.52
N GLN A 43 -24.19 -42.97 59.65
CA GLN A 43 -25.46 -42.38 60.10
C GLN A 43 -25.31 -41.68 61.46
N ASN A 44 -24.96 -40.39 61.46
CA ASN A 44 -25.21 -39.38 62.50
C ASN A 44 -24.36 -38.13 62.20
N ASN A 45 -24.94 -37.13 61.54
CA ASN A 45 -24.78 -35.74 61.98
C ASN A 45 -25.72 -34.79 61.21
N GLN A 46 -26.33 -33.89 61.97
CA GLN A 46 -27.03 -32.72 61.42
C GLN A 46 -25.99 -31.85 60.72
N GLY A 47 -26.16 -31.64 59.41
CA GLY A 47 -25.17 -30.97 58.57
C GLY A 47 -24.86 -29.54 59.03
N GLU A 48 -23.64 -29.31 59.50
CA GLU A 48 -23.09 -27.96 59.58
C GLU A 48 -23.10 -27.36 58.17
N LYS A 49 -23.71 -26.18 58.02
CA LYS A 49 -23.68 -25.43 56.77
C LYS A 49 -22.25 -24.94 56.55
N PHE A 50 -21.54 -25.59 55.64
CA PHE A 50 -20.24 -25.12 55.19
C PHE A 50 -20.40 -23.82 54.43
N HIS A 51 -19.86 -22.75 55.01
CA HIS A 51 -19.64 -21.49 54.33
C HIS A 51 -18.20 -21.49 53.83
N PRO A 52 -17.95 -21.71 52.53
CA PRO A 52 -16.60 -21.60 52.00
C PRO A 52 -16.06 -20.20 52.34
N PRO A 53 -14.76 -20.05 52.64
CA PRO A 53 -14.18 -18.74 52.83
C PRO A 53 -14.47 -17.89 51.59
N LEU A 54 -14.99 -16.68 51.81
CA LEU A 54 -15.14 -15.70 50.75
C LEU A 54 -13.74 -15.33 50.27
N ASP A 55 -13.56 -15.13 48.97
CA ASP A 55 -12.32 -14.55 48.46
C ASP A 55 -12.03 -13.24 49.22
N LEU A 56 -10.74 -12.89 49.40
CA LEU A 56 -10.40 -11.58 49.93
C LEU A 56 -11.19 -10.52 49.16
N LYS A 57 -11.85 -9.62 49.88
CA LYS A 57 -12.46 -8.47 49.21
C LYS A 57 -11.33 -7.73 48.48
N PRO A 58 -11.51 -7.32 47.21
CA PRO A 58 -10.49 -6.62 46.42
C PRO A 58 -10.00 -5.29 47.02
N SER A 59 -10.52 -4.89 48.18
CA SER A 59 -10.22 -3.65 48.90
C SER A 59 -8.76 -3.43 49.29
N MET A 60 -7.88 -4.44 49.20
CA MET A 60 -6.44 -4.27 49.46
C MET A 60 -5.60 -4.07 48.20
N MET A 61 -6.14 -4.31 46.99
CA MET A 61 -5.42 -4.15 45.73
C MET A 61 -5.66 -2.76 45.12
N SER A 62 -4.62 -2.16 44.54
CA SER A 62 -4.71 -0.88 43.82
C SER A 62 -5.49 -0.98 42.50
N GLN A 63 -5.60 -2.19 41.92
CA GLN A 63 -6.34 -2.49 40.69
C GLN A 63 -6.97 -3.89 40.79
N LEU A 64 -8.10 -4.11 40.09
CA LEU A 64 -8.76 -5.42 39.98
C LEU A 64 -7.78 -6.51 39.53
N SER A 65 -7.90 -7.69 40.15
CA SER A 65 -7.15 -8.88 39.73
C SER A 65 -7.53 -9.31 38.32
N THR A 66 -6.66 -10.06 37.64
CA THR A 66 -6.94 -10.60 36.30
C THR A 66 -8.13 -11.55 36.33
N LEU A 67 -8.30 -12.33 37.41
CA LEU A 67 -9.47 -13.19 37.59
C LEU A 67 -10.76 -12.36 37.63
N GLU A 68 -10.82 -11.31 38.44
CA GLU A 68 -12.01 -10.45 38.53
C GLU A 68 -12.27 -9.71 37.22
N LYS A 69 -11.22 -9.21 36.55
CA LYS A 69 -11.33 -8.63 35.20
C LYS A 69 -11.93 -9.63 34.22
N LEU A 70 -11.45 -10.87 34.21
CA LEU A 70 -11.96 -11.92 33.33
C LEU A 70 -13.42 -12.24 33.62
N CYS A 71 -13.79 -12.42 34.89
CA CYS A 71 -15.17 -12.68 35.28
C CYS A 71 -16.12 -11.54 34.89
N ASN A 72 -15.70 -10.28 35.07
CA ASN A 72 -16.50 -9.11 34.71
C ASN A 72 -16.66 -8.95 33.20
N THR A 73 -15.55 -9.10 32.45
CA THR A 73 -15.53 -8.95 30.99
C THR A 73 -16.40 -9.99 30.30
N PHE A 74 -16.31 -11.26 30.72
CA PHE A 74 -17.07 -12.36 30.11
C PHE A 74 -18.36 -12.72 30.85
N ARG A 75 -18.68 -11.99 31.93
CA ARG A 75 -19.87 -12.21 32.79
C ARG A 75 -19.99 -13.66 33.28
N LEU A 76 -18.88 -14.23 33.75
CA LEU A 76 -18.87 -15.59 34.27
C LEU A 76 -19.75 -15.72 35.50
N SER A 77 -20.57 -16.78 35.53
CA SER A 77 -21.28 -17.20 36.74
C SER A 77 -20.30 -17.69 37.82
N ASN A 78 -20.77 -17.77 39.07
CA ASN A 78 -19.98 -18.32 40.17
C ASN A 78 -19.49 -19.75 39.87
N PHE A 79 -20.36 -20.59 39.31
CA PHE A 79 -19.98 -21.96 38.93
C PHE A 79 -18.94 -21.98 37.80
N GLU A 80 -19.09 -21.16 36.76
CA GLU A 80 -18.09 -21.09 35.68
C GLU A 80 -16.73 -20.59 36.17
N ARG A 81 -16.74 -19.59 37.07
CA ARG A 81 -15.53 -19.09 37.75
C ARG A 81 -14.86 -20.20 38.56
N ASP A 82 -15.61 -20.89 39.41
CA ASP A 82 -15.08 -21.95 40.27
C ASP A 82 -14.61 -23.16 39.44
N LEU A 83 -15.27 -23.47 38.32
CA LEU A 83 -14.83 -24.49 37.36
C LEU A 83 -13.51 -24.09 36.67
N LEU A 84 -13.36 -22.83 36.27
CA LEU A 84 -12.10 -22.33 35.69
C LEU A 84 -10.94 -22.39 36.71
N LEU A 85 -11.20 -22.01 37.96
CA LEU A 85 -10.24 -22.11 39.06
C LEU A 85 -9.87 -23.56 39.40
N LEU A 86 -10.84 -24.48 39.32
CA LEU A 86 -10.61 -25.91 39.48
C LEU A 86 -9.67 -26.45 38.39
N CYS A 87 -9.85 -26.03 37.13
CA CYS A 87 -8.92 -26.35 36.05
C CYS A 87 -7.52 -25.74 36.29
N ALA A 88 -7.44 -24.47 36.73
CA ALA A 88 -6.16 -23.81 37.04
C ALA A 88 -5.42 -24.48 38.21
N GLY A 89 -6.15 -24.91 39.25
CA GLY A 89 -5.59 -25.53 40.44
C GLY A 89 -4.82 -26.82 40.17
N ILE A 90 -5.23 -27.58 39.16
CA ILE A 90 -4.53 -28.83 38.76
C ILE A 90 -3.17 -28.55 38.13
N GLU A 91 -3.08 -27.49 37.34
CA GLU A 91 -1.82 -27.08 36.72
C GLU A 91 -0.86 -26.45 37.75
N ILE A 92 -1.41 -25.85 38.82
CA ILE A 92 -0.63 -25.24 39.91
C ILE A 92 -0.18 -26.29 40.95
N ASP A 93 -1.08 -27.20 41.37
CA ASP A 93 -0.86 -28.20 42.41
C ASP A 93 -1.32 -29.59 41.94
N ARG A 94 -0.37 -30.40 41.47
CA ARG A 94 -0.63 -31.77 40.98
C ARG A 94 -1.21 -32.70 42.05
N SER A 95 -1.10 -32.38 43.35
CA SER A 95 -1.63 -33.23 44.43
C SER A 95 -3.15 -33.42 44.35
N TRP A 96 -3.86 -32.53 43.66
CA TRP A 96 -5.32 -32.57 43.49
C TRP A 96 -5.81 -33.79 42.70
N THR A 97 -4.96 -34.37 41.85
CA THR A 97 -5.27 -35.60 41.10
C THR A 97 -5.62 -36.78 42.03
N THR A 98 -5.16 -36.77 43.28
CA THR A 98 -5.49 -37.78 44.30
C THR A 98 -6.86 -37.56 44.97
N LEU A 99 -7.46 -36.37 44.81
CA LEU A 99 -8.75 -36.01 45.39
C LEU A 99 -9.92 -36.48 44.52
N PHE A 100 -9.76 -36.49 43.18
CA PHE A 100 -10.85 -36.82 42.26
C PHE A 100 -11.41 -38.23 42.40
N PRO A 101 -10.59 -39.30 42.54
CA PRO A 101 -11.11 -40.64 42.78
C PRO A 101 -11.95 -40.76 44.06
N LYS A 102 -11.60 -39.98 45.09
CA LYS A 102 -12.34 -39.95 46.37
C LYS A 102 -13.71 -39.28 46.23
N ILE A 103 -13.84 -38.33 45.31
CA ILE A 103 -15.10 -37.60 45.04
C ILE A 103 -16.02 -38.44 44.16
N THR A 104 -15.49 -39.02 43.07
CA THR A 104 -16.29 -39.80 42.11
C THR A 104 -16.58 -41.22 42.56
N ARG A 105 -15.86 -41.72 43.58
CA ARG A 105 -15.83 -43.12 44.02
C ARG A 105 -15.39 -44.08 42.89
N ASP A 106 -14.63 -43.58 41.93
CA ASP A 106 -14.07 -44.34 40.82
C ASP A 106 -12.55 -44.14 40.76
N LEU A 107 -11.81 -45.23 41.01
CA LEU A 107 -10.34 -45.24 41.02
C LEU A 107 -9.73 -44.94 39.65
N GLN A 108 -10.49 -45.07 38.55
CA GLN A 108 -10.02 -44.75 37.20
C GLN A 108 -10.08 -43.26 36.86
N ILE A 109 -10.81 -42.45 37.63
CA ILE A 109 -10.97 -41.02 37.38
C ILE A 109 -9.96 -40.24 38.22
N ASN A 110 -8.70 -40.19 37.77
CA ASN A 110 -7.61 -39.41 38.37
C ASN A 110 -7.36 -38.05 37.67
N TYR A 111 -8.29 -37.63 36.82
CA TYR A 111 -8.24 -36.39 36.05
C TYR A 111 -9.52 -35.59 36.30
N LEU A 112 -9.48 -34.29 36.02
CA LEU A 112 -10.67 -33.46 36.11
C LEU A 112 -11.60 -33.70 34.94
N CYS A 113 -12.86 -33.93 35.25
CA CYS A 113 -13.94 -34.00 34.29
C CYS A 113 -15.16 -33.26 34.85
N LEU A 114 -16.17 -33.00 34.02
CA LEU A 114 -17.35 -32.28 34.48
C LEU A 114 -18.07 -33.03 35.62
N ASN A 115 -18.05 -34.35 35.61
CA ASN A 115 -18.66 -35.16 36.68
C ASN A 115 -18.08 -34.82 38.06
N VAL A 116 -16.75 -34.63 38.17
CA VAL A 116 -16.09 -34.18 39.40
C VAL A 116 -16.64 -32.81 39.83
N ALA A 117 -16.70 -31.86 38.90
CA ALA A 117 -17.17 -30.50 39.18
C ALA A 117 -18.64 -30.47 39.63
N LEU A 118 -19.50 -31.29 39.04
CA LEU A 118 -20.94 -31.37 39.38
C LEU A 118 -21.19 -31.95 40.77
N ILE A 119 -20.34 -32.88 41.22
CA ILE A 119 -20.44 -33.46 42.57
C ILE A 119 -19.88 -32.50 43.61
N ALA A 120 -18.80 -31.78 43.27
CA ALA A 120 -18.00 -31.04 44.23
C ALA A 120 -18.37 -29.56 44.39
N LEU A 121 -18.69 -28.86 43.30
CA LEU A 121 -18.93 -27.42 43.32
C LEU A 121 -20.42 -27.10 43.59
N PRO A 122 -20.71 -25.96 44.26
CA PRO A 122 -22.07 -25.49 44.46
C PRO A 122 -22.69 -24.99 43.15
N GLU A 123 -24.03 -24.99 43.07
CA GLU A 123 -24.81 -24.45 41.93
C GLU A 123 -24.39 -25.02 40.56
N ALA A 124 -23.91 -26.26 40.53
CA ALA A 124 -23.34 -26.83 39.34
C ALA A 124 -24.39 -27.14 38.26
N PHE A 125 -24.08 -26.80 37.01
CA PHE A 125 -24.98 -27.01 35.88
C PHE A 125 -24.26 -27.55 34.64
N TRP A 126 -24.91 -28.49 33.95
CA TRP A 126 -24.31 -29.18 32.79
C TRP A 126 -24.08 -28.26 31.59
N THR A 127 -24.87 -27.19 31.48
CA THR A 127 -24.84 -26.28 30.32
C THR A 127 -23.54 -25.46 30.24
N ALA A 128 -22.74 -25.38 31.31
CA ALA A 128 -21.46 -24.63 31.37
C ALA A 128 -20.42 -25.10 30.34
N ILE A 129 -20.51 -26.35 29.88
CA ILE A 129 -19.59 -26.94 28.89
C ILE A 129 -20.25 -27.18 27.52
N THR A 130 -21.42 -26.56 27.26
CA THR A 130 -21.99 -26.58 25.91
C THR A 130 -21.14 -25.73 24.97
N PRO A 131 -21.11 -26.01 23.65
CA PRO A 131 -20.26 -25.26 22.71
C PRO A 131 -20.49 -23.73 22.70
N ASN A 132 -21.69 -23.28 23.08
CA ASN A 132 -22.06 -21.86 23.14
C ASN A 132 -21.93 -21.25 24.54
N ALA A 133 -21.63 -22.05 25.57
CA ALA A 133 -21.40 -21.53 26.91
C ALA A 133 -20.04 -20.83 26.99
N THR A 134 -19.95 -19.83 27.87
CA THR A 134 -18.85 -18.86 27.94
C THR A 134 -17.48 -19.51 27.95
N LEU A 135 -17.28 -20.53 28.81
CA LEU A 135 -15.99 -21.20 28.97
C LEU A 135 -15.51 -21.93 27.71
N ARG A 136 -16.41 -22.53 26.93
CA ARG A 136 -16.05 -23.21 25.67
C ARG A 136 -16.08 -22.31 24.46
N HIS A 137 -17.05 -21.40 24.40
CA HIS A 137 -17.17 -20.45 23.30
C HIS A 137 -15.89 -19.63 23.16
N TRP A 138 -15.38 -19.12 24.28
CA TRP A 138 -14.12 -18.36 24.37
C TRP A 138 -12.88 -19.24 24.56
N GLN A 139 -12.99 -20.56 24.41
CA GLN A 139 -11.89 -21.51 24.60
C GLN A 139 -11.07 -21.23 25.87
N MET A 140 -11.74 -20.93 26.98
CA MET A 140 -11.07 -20.80 28.28
C MET A 140 -10.73 -22.17 28.86
N ILE A 141 -11.55 -23.17 28.52
CA ILE A 141 -11.32 -24.57 28.83
C ILE A 141 -11.35 -25.42 27.56
N GLU A 142 -10.62 -26.52 27.59
CA GLU A 142 -10.54 -27.51 26.52
C GLU A 142 -11.07 -28.85 27.03
N LEU A 143 -11.87 -29.51 26.19
CA LEU A 143 -12.36 -30.87 26.42
C LEU A 143 -11.48 -31.84 25.66
N GLY A 144 -10.84 -32.75 26.38
CA GLY A 144 -10.10 -33.87 25.81
C GLY A 144 -11.01 -34.99 25.31
N THR A 145 -10.39 -36.05 24.78
CA THR A 145 -11.10 -37.26 24.38
C THR A 145 -11.43 -38.12 25.61
N GLY A 146 -12.68 -38.53 25.75
CA GLY A 146 -13.15 -39.37 26.86
C GLY A 146 -14.25 -40.33 26.42
N THR A 147 -14.62 -41.23 27.33
CA THR A 147 -15.67 -42.25 27.10
C THR A 147 -17.08 -41.67 27.06
N SER A 148 -17.31 -40.56 27.76
CA SER A 148 -18.54 -39.77 27.73
C SER A 148 -18.20 -38.28 27.85
N LEU A 149 -19.14 -37.40 27.47
CA LEU A 149 -18.97 -35.95 27.61
C LEU A 149 -18.70 -35.54 29.08
N THR A 150 -19.34 -36.24 30.01
CA THR A 150 -19.27 -35.98 31.46
C THR A 150 -17.91 -36.36 32.05
N ASN A 151 -17.31 -37.41 31.50
CA ASN A 151 -16.05 -38.00 31.91
C ASN A 151 -14.92 -37.64 30.94
N SER A 152 -15.14 -36.69 30.03
CA SER A 152 -14.07 -36.18 29.18
C SER A 152 -13.13 -35.30 30.03
N PRO A 153 -11.80 -35.43 29.88
CA PRO A 153 -10.86 -34.59 30.58
C PRO A 153 -11.09 -33.11 30.30
N LEU A 154 -11.07 -32.29 31.34
CA LEU A 154 -11.15 -30.82 31.26
C LEU A 154 -9.78 -30.22 31.58
N ARG A 155 -9.35 -29.28 30.74
CA ARG A 155 -8.10 -28.52 30.94
C ARG A 155 -8.34 -27.03 30.77
N ILE A 156 -7.55 -26.22 31.47
CA ILE A 156 -7.52 -24.78 31.20
C ILE A 156 -6.69 -24.51 29.94
N ASN A 157 -7.12 -23.54 29.14
CA ASN A 157 -6.33 -23.09 28.01
C ASN A 157 -5.10 -22.31 28.49
N GLU A 158 -3.92 -22.61 27.93
CA GLU A 158 -2.63 -22.05 28.35
C GLU A 158 -2.62 -20.51 28.38
N ARG A 159 -3.17 -19.87 27.34
CA ARG A 159 -3.26 -18.41 27.25
C ARG A 159 -4.07 -17.79 28.39
N ILE A 160 -5.14 -18.47 28.83
CA ILE A 160 -5.95 -18.02 29.98
C ILE A 160 -5.22 -18.24 31.29
N LEU A 161 -4.52 -19.36 31.45
CA LEU A 161 -3.68 -19.58 32.64
C LEU A 161 -2.60 -18.50 32.78
N HIS A 162 -1.90 -18.17 31.69
CA HIS A 162 -0.93 -17.07 31.66
C HIS A 162 -1.56 -15.71 31.99
N TYR A 163 -2.77 -15.44 31.45
CA TYR A 163 -3.52 -14.23 31.79
C TYR A 163 -3.83 -14.16 33.29
N LEU A 164 -4.30 -15.25 33.90
CA LEU A 164 -4.59 -15.31 35.34
C LEU A 164 -3.33 -15.04 36.17
N TRP A 165 -2.16 -15.51 35.74
CA TRP A 165 -0.87 -15.22 36.36
C TRP A 165 -0.35 -13.78 36.18
N GLY A 166 -1.05 -12.95 35.41
CA GLY A 166 -0.66 -11.58 35.11
C GLY A 166 0.30 -11.44 33.92
N ILE A 167 0.54 -12.52 33.17
CA ILE A 167 1.42 -12.53 32.00
C ILE A 167 0.64 -12.03 30.77
N GLN A 168 1.10 -10.92 30.21
CA GLN A 168 0.53 -10.27 29.01
C GLN A 168 1.22 -10.80 27.76
N GLN A 169 0.63 -11.80 27.10
CA GLN A 169 1.09 -12.36 25.83
C GLN A 169 -0.11 -12.63 24.92
N VAL A 170 0.10 -12.69 23.61
CA VAL A 170 -0.96 -13.06 22.65
C VAL A 170 -1.03 -14.58 22.52
N ASP A 171 -2.22 -15.13 22.23
CA ASP A 171 -2.38 -16.57 21.95
C ASP A 171 -1.43 -17.01 20.82
N GLN A 172 -0.69 -18.11 21.04
CA GLN A 172 0.31 -18.62 20.10
C GLN A 172 -0.27 -18.88 18.70
N ARG A 173 -1.55 -19.27 18.61
CA ARG A 173 -2.21 -19.56 17.33
C ARG A 173 -2.44 -18.30 16.50
N LEU A 174 -2.47 -17.12 17.13
CA LEU A 174 -2.60 -15.84 16.45
C LEU A 174 -1.24 -15.30 15.97
N LEU A 175 -0.13 -15.65 16.65
CA LEU A 175 1.20 -15.08 16.35
C LEU A 175 1.65 -15.28 14.90
N GLY A 176 1.28 -16.39 14.26
CA GLY A 176 1.63 -16.65 12.85
C GLY A 176 0.84 -15.83 11.84
N MET A 177 -0.27 -15.21 12.26
CA MET A 177 -1.15 -14.41 11.39
C MET A 177 -0.98 -12.91 11.61
N LEU A 178 -0.41 -12.50 12.75
CA LEU A 178 -0.20 -11.10 13.09
C LEU A 178 1.08 -10.56 12.46
N GLU A 179 0.99 -9.35 11.91
CA GLU A 179 2.12 -8.65 11.30
C GLU A 179 2.79 -7.70 12.30
N PRO A 180 4.13 -7.58 12.25
CA PRO A 180 4.84 -6.61 13.08
C PRO A 180 4.47 -5.18 12.66
N LEU A 181 4.25 -4.32 13.65
CA LEU A 181 4.00 -2.91 13.40
C LEU A 181 5.26 -2.23 12.84
N PRO A 182 5.16 -1.46 11.74
CA PRO A 182 6.27 -0.69 11.22
C PRO A 182 6.71 0.39 12.22
N THR A 183 7.95 0.85 12.13
CA THR A 183 8.43 2.00 12.91
C THR A 183 7.67 3.26 12.49
N ILE A 184 7.03 3.93 13.45
CA ILE A 184 6.15 5.05 13.15
C ILE A 184 6.92 6.35 13.24
N ASN A 185 6.88 7.07 12.12
CA ASN A 185 7.41 8.40 12.01
C ASN A 185 6.32 9.44 12.32
N LYS A 186 6.74 10.68 12.55
CA LYS A 186 5.82 11.78 12.87
C LYS A 186 4.84 11.99 11.71
N LEU A 187 3.54 12.01 12.01
CA LEU A 187 2.49 12.23 11.03
C LEU A 187 2.48 13.68 10.52
N ALA A 188 2.02 13.87 9.29
CA ALA A 188 1.69 15.18 8.77
C ALA A 188 0.48 15.77 9.54
N PRO A 189 0.34 17.09 9.66
CA PRO A 189 -0.80 17.73 10.34
C PRO A 189 -2.18 17.29 9.84
N SER A 190 -2.36 17.08 8.54
CA SER A 190 -3.61 16.54 7.97
C SER A 190 -3.91 15.13 8.47
N HIS A 191 -2.90 14.25 8.42
CA HIS A 191 -3.01 12.86 8.91
C HIS A 191 -3.19 12.79 10.44
N GLN A 192 -2.59 13.71 11.19
CA GLN A 192 -2.76 13.81 12.64
C GLN A 192 -4.22 14.12 13.00
N LYS A 193 -4.88 15.04 12.27
CA LYS A 193 -6.31 15.33 12.48
C LYS A 193 -7.18 14.10 12.29
N ILE A 194 -6.89 13.28 11.28
CA ILE A 194 -7.61 12.02 11.05
C ILE A 194 -7.41 11.07 12.23
N ALA A 195 -6.18 10.95 12.76
CA ALA A 195 -5.92 10.14 13.94
C ALA A 195 -6.70 10.65 15.17
N ASP A 196 -6.75 11.97 15.38
CA ASP A 196 -7.50 12.59 16.48
C ASP A 196 -9.03 12.35 16.33
N GLU A 197 -9.56 12.42 15.11
CA GLU A 197 -10.97 12.14 14.81
C GLU A 197 -11.32 10.66 15.06
N ILE A 198 -10.46 9.73 14.65
CA ILE A 198 -10.59 8.29 14.95
C ILE A 198 -10.62 8.06 16.46
N ALA A 199 -9.71 8.72 17.19
CA ALA A 199 -9.66 8.59 18.64
C ALA A 199 -10.93 9.13 19.32
N ALA A 200 -11.43 10.29 18.86
CA ALA A 200 -12.66 10.89 19.37
C ALA A 200 -13.88 9.98 19.12
N VAL A 201 -13.99 9.39 17.93
CA VAL A 201 -15.07 8.45 17.57
C VAL A 201 -15.13 7.29 18.57
N TRP A 202 -14.00 6.65 18.85
CA TRP A 202 -14.00 5.50 19.77
C TRP A 202 -14.17 5.87 21.24
N LEU A 203 -13.70 7.04 21.67
CA LEU A 203 -13.98 7.56 23.02
C LEU A 203 -15.47 7.86 23.21
N SER A 204 -16.17 8.30 22.15
CA SER A 204 -17.60 8.61 22.20
C SER A 204 -18.53 7.40 22.05
N SER A 205 -17.99 6.23 21.70
CA SER A 205 -18.80 5.02 21.46
C SER A 205 -19.34 4.44 22.79
N ILE A 206 -20.66 4.38 22.91
CA ILE A 206 -21.39 3.87 24.08
C ILE A 206 -21.97 2.48 23.75
N ASN A 207 -22.00 1.56 24.72
CA ASN A 207 -22.65 0.23 24.62
C ASN A 207 -22.04 -0.78 23.63
N HIS A 208 -20.72 -0.90 23.55
CA HIS A 208 -20.01 -1.92 22.72
C HIS A 208 -20.32 -1.89 21.21
N ASN A 209 -21.07 -0.90 20.71
CA ASN A 209 -21.34 -0.77 19.29
C ASN A 209 -20.22 0.05 18.64
N PHE A 210 -19.12 -0.62 18.29
CA PHE A 210 -17.99 0.03 17.66
C PHE A 210 -18.25 0.19 16.16
N PRO A 211 -18.29 1.43 15.62
CA PRO A 211 -18.33 1.62 14.18
C PRO A 211 -17.03 1.08 13.58
N ILE A 212 -17.14 0.47 12.41
CA ILE A 212 -15.96 0.06 11.64
C ILE A 212 -15.37 1.33 11.04
N ILE A 213 -14.07 1.51 11.22
CA ILE A 213 -13.36 2.62 10.61
C ILE A 213 -12.65 2.11 9.36
N GLN A 214 -12.87 2.77 8.24
CA GLN A 214 -12.23 2.42 6.97
C GLN A 214 -11.25 3.52 6.56
N LEU A 215 -10.00 3.13 6.33
CA LEU A 215 -8.95 3.98 5.79
C LEU A 215 -8.75 3.64 4.31
N SER A 216 -9.18 4.54 3.44
CA SER A 216 -9.07 4.40 1.99
C SER A 216 -7.94 5.27 1.47
N GLY A 217 -6.99 4.69 0.74
CA GLY A 217 -5.84 5.42 0.20
C GLY A 217 -4.71 4.50 -0.23
N GLN A 218 -3.72 5.04 -0.94
CA GLN A 218 -2.65 4.23 -1.54
C GLN A 218 -1.52 3.93 -0.57
N GLU A 219 -1.22 4.85 0.35
CA GLU A 219 -0.05 4.76 1.22
C GLU A 219 -0.28 3.87 2.45
N ILE A 220 -0.03 2.57 2.32
CA ILE A 220 -0.21 1.57 3.40
C ILE A 220 0.45 2.01 4.71
N VAL A 221 1.72 2.44 4.64
CA VAL A 221 2.51 2.85 5.81
C VAL A 221 1.86 4.03 6.56
N VAL A 222 1.29 4.99 5.82
CA VAL A 222 0.59 6.14 6.43
C VAL A 222 -0.69 5.70 7.13
N LYS A 223 -1.45 4.78 6.53
CA LYS A 223 -2.69 4.24 7.15
C LYS A 223 -2.40 3.53 8.47
N THR A 224 -1.36 2.71 8.49
CA THR A 224 -0.91 2.02 9.71
C THR A 224 -0.40 3.01 10.75
N ALA A 225 0.33 4.05 10.34
CA ALA A 225 0.81 5.10 11.24
C ALA A 225 -0.34 5.92 11.86
N ILE A 226 -1.34 6.34 11.07
CA ILE A 226 -2.55 7.03 11.56
C ILE A 226 -3.27 6.17 12.60
N THR A 227 -3.48 4.89 12.26
CA THR A 227 -4.15 3.92 13.12
C THR A 227 -3.42 3.77 14.46
N HIS A 228 -2.10 3.64 14.43
CA HIS A 228 -1.32 3.51 15.67
C HIS A 228 -1.36 4.79 16.52
N VAL A 229 -1.22 5.97 15.91
CA VAL A 229 -1.30 7.23 16.66
C VAL A 229 -2.68 7.37 17.32
N ALA A 230 -3.77 7.04 16.63
CA ALA A 230 -5.10 7.04 17.22
C ALA A 230 -5.22 6.04 18.39
N CYS A 231 -4.69 4.82 18.25
CA CYS A 231 -4.69 3.82 19.32
C CYS A 231 -3.86 4.25 20.53
N THR A 232 -2.67 4.83 20.33
CA THR A 232 -1.80 5.30 21.42
C THR A 232 -2.42 6.45 22.23
N GLN A 233 -3.20 7.33 21.58
CA GLN A 233 -3.91 8.42 22.27
C GLN A 233 -4.98 7.90 23.24
N ILE A 234 -5.61 6.76 22.94
CA ILE A 234 -6.65 6.14 23.78
C ILE A 234 -6.07 5.08 24.73
N GLY A 235 -4.77 4.74 24.59
CA GLY A 235 -4.13 3.68 25.39
C GLY A 235 -4.59 2.27 25.01
N ILE A 236 -4.87 2.03 23.72
CA ILE A 236 -5.34 0.76 23.17
C ILE A 236 -4.20 0.11 22.38
N ASN A 237 -4.08 -1.22 22.46
CA ASN A 237 -3.08 -1.96 21.70
C ASN A 237 -3.51 -2.15 20.24
N LEU A 238 -2.60 -1.93 19.29
CA LEU A 238 -2.86 -2.16 17.87
C LEU A 238 -2.22 -3.48 17.43
N GLN A 239 -2.96 -4.29 16.68
CA GLN A 239 -2.43 -5.46 15.98
C GLN A 239 -2.86 -5.41 14.51
N VAL A 240 -1.99 -5.92 13.63
CA VAL A 240 -2.20 -5.91 12.18
C VAL A 240 -2.34 -7.33 11.68
N ILE A 241 -3.27 -7.56 10.75
CA ILE A 241 -3.41 -8.81 10.02
C ILE A 241 -3.59 -8.50 8.53
N SER A 242 -2.89 -9.24 7.67
CA SER A 242 -3.18 -9.23 6.23
C SER A 242 -4.47 -9.99 5.94
N ALA A 243 -5.29 -9.45 5.04
CA ALA A 243 -6.49 -10.12 4.56
C ALA A 243 -6.18 -11.44 3.82
N GLU A 244 -4.94 -11.67 3.38
CA GLU A 244 -4.50 -12.95 2.84
C GLU A 244 -4.51 -14.07 3.89
N ALA A 245 -4.23 -13.74 5.16
CA ALA A 245 -4.30 -14.70 6.25
C ALA A 245 -5.74 -15.18 6.51
N LEU A 246 -6.77 -14.44 6.04
CA LEU A 246 -8.18 -14.80 6.17
C LEU A 246 -8.69 -15.72 5.05
N LEU A 247 -7.83 -16.16 4.12
CA LEU A 247 -8.24 -16.95 2.95
C LEU A 247 -8.54 -18.43 3.25
N GLU A 248 -8.30 -18.88 4.48
CA GLU A 248 -8.52 -20.25 4.94
C GLU A 248 -10.01 -20.68 4.92
N ASP A 249 -10.27 -21.92 5.33
CA ASP A 249 -11.63 -22.47 5.45
C ASP A 249 -12.47 -21.70 6.50
N ILE A 250 -13.80 -21.71 6.31
CA ILE A 250 -14.76 -21.01 7.17
C ILE A 250 -14.64 -21.47 8.63
N THR A 251 -14.30 -22.74 8.87
CA THR A 251 -14.12 -23.29 10.22
C THR A 251 -12.94 -22.63 10.94
N GLN A 252 -11.80 -22.47 10.26
CA GLN A 252 -10.63 -21.78 10.79
C GLN A 252 -10.88 -20.29 10.99
N LEU A 253 -11.60 -19.64 10.05
CA LEU A 253 -11.97 -18.23 10.18
C LEU A 253 -12.86 -17.97 11.40
N ASN A 254 -13.84 -18.85 11.67
CA ASN A 254 -14.66 -18.75 12.88
C ASN A 254 -13.85 -18.98 14.17
N LEU A 255 -12.87 -19.88 14.14
CA LEU A 255 -11.96 -20.10 15.26
C LEU A 255 -11.09 -18.87 15.51
N PHE A 256 -10.46 -18.35 14.47
CA PHE A 256 -9.67 -17.12 14.52
C PHE A 256 -10.49 -15.96 15.08
N GLN A 257 -11.71 -15.75 14.56
CA GLN A 257 -12.59 -14.67 15.03
C GLN A 257 -12.81 -14.76 16.54
N ARG A 258 -13.15 -15.94 17.07
CA ARG A 258 -13.37 -16.13 18.51
C ARG A 258 -12.11 -15.90 19.34
N LEU A 259 -10.96 -16.41 18.88
CA LEU A 259 -9.67 -16.22 19.56
C LEU A 259 -9.27 -14.75 19.59
N TRP A 260 -9.48 -14.05 18.48
CA TRP A 260 -9.18 -12.65 18.34
C TRP A 260 -10.10 -11.77 19.19
N GLU A 261 -11.42 -12.00 19.15
CA GLU A 261 -12.39 -11.26 19.98
C GLU A 261 -12.08 -11.42 21.47
N ARG A 262 -11.73 -12.63 21.90
CA ARG A 262 -11.26 -12.89 23.27
C ARG A 262 -10.02 -12.06 23.59
N GLU A 263 -9.02 -12.06 22.71
CA GLU A 263 -7.77 -11.32 22.91
C GLU A 263 -8.00 -9.81 22.94
N ALA A 264 -8.89 -9.30 22.07
CA ALA A 264 -9.30 -7.90 22.03
C ALA A 264 -9.98 -7.47 23.34
N MET A 265 -10.79 -8.35 23.93
CA MET A 265 -11.43 -8.11 25.24
C MET A 265 -10.44 -8.20 26.41
N LEU A 266 -9.46 -9.10 26.37
CA LEU A 266 -8.48 -9.29 27.45
C LEU A 266 -7.41 -8.18 27.49
N ASN A 267 -6.88 -7.79 26.34
CA ASN A 267 -5.76 -6.83 26.25
C ASN A 267 -6.18 -5.43 25.80
N ASN A 268 -7.49 -5.18 25.64
CA ASN A 268 -8.04 -3.95 25.06
C ASN A 268 -7.32 -3.61 23.75
N SER A 269 -7.49 -4.48 22.75
CA SER A 269 -6.81 -4.39 21.45
C SER A 269 -7.76 -4.03 20.31
N VAL A 270 -7.21 -3.41 19.27
CA VAL A 270 -7.84 -3.11 17.99
C VAL A 270 -7.18 -3.96 16.90
N LEU A 271 -8.00 -4.45 15.97
CA LEU A 271 -7.51 -5.12 14.76
C LEU A 271 -7.46 -4.13 13.60
N LEU A 272 -6.31 -4.04 12.94
CA LEU A 272 -6.17 -3.45 11.63
C LEU A 272 -6.12 -4.58 10.59
N LEU A 273 -7.16 -4.66 9.76
CA LEU A 273 -7.22 -5.57 8.63
C LEU A 273 -6.64 -4.88 7.38
N ASP A 274 -5.47 -5.33 6.92
CA ASP A 274 -4.86 -4.85 5.69
C ASP A 274 -5.41 -5.59 4.46
N CYS A 275 -6.20 -4.88 3.66
CA CYS A 275 -6.75 -5.37 2.38
C CYS A 275 -6.01 -4.82 1.15
N ASN A 276 -4.82 -4.26 1.28
CA ASN A 276 -4.13 -3.56 0.18
C ASN A 276 -3.38 -4.46 -0.80
N SER A 277 -2.96 -5.65 -0.35
CA SER A 277 -2.26 -6.64 -1.17
C SER A 277 -3.21 -7.41 -2.10
N LEU A 278 -4.50 -7.39 -1.78
CA LEU A 278 -5.54 -8.08 -2.50
C LEU A 278 -5.94 -7.31 -3.79
N GLU A 279 -5.14 -7.46 -4.83
CA GLU A 279 -5.42 -6.96 -6.17
C GLU A 279 -6.26 -7.98 -6.97
N ASN A 280 -7.34 -7.55 -7.63
CA ASN A 280 -8.22 -8.41 -8.44
C ASN A 280 -8.80 -9.63 -7.69
N VAL A 281 -9.43 -9.37 -6.57
CA VAL A 281 -10.04 -10.38 -5.70
C VAL A 281 -11.25 -11.04 -6.37
N ASP A 282 -11.25 -12.36 -6.47
CA ASP A 282 -12.43 -13.14 -6.86
C ASP A 282 -13.63 -12.81 -5.95
N ALA A 283 -14.84 -12.79 -6.52
CA ALA A 283 -16.06 -12.48 -5.78
C ALA A 283 -16.25 -13.34 -4.51
N ASN A 284 -15.72 -14.57 -4.52
CA ASN A 284 -15.74 -15.47 -3.37
C ASN A 284 -14.89 -14.94 -2.19
N ILE A 285 -13.67 -14.47 -2.46
CA ILE A 285 -12.76 -13.96 -1.43
C ILE A 285 -13.32 -12.65 -0.85
N GLU A 286 -13.85 -11.78 -1.70
CA GLU A 286 -14.51 -10.55 -1.23
C GLU A 286 -15.71 -10.85 -0.32
N SER A 287 -16.46 -11.93 -0.61
CA SER A 287 -17.55 -12.38 0.25
C SER A 287 -17.07 -12.87 1.62
N LYS A 288 -15.92 -13.57 1.69
CA LYS A 288 -15.31 -14.00 2.96
C LYS A 288 -14.89 -12.81 3.82
N ILE A 289 -14.21 -11.83 3.21
CA ILE A 289 -13.75 -10.61 3.90
C ILE A 289 -14.95 -9.80 4.38
N SER A 290 -15.95 -9.61 3.52
CA SER A 290 -17.17 -8.88 3.89
C SER A 290 -17.90 -9.56 5.04
N ARG A 291 -18.01 -10.90 5.01
CA ARG A 291 -18.59 -11.67 6.11
C ARG A 291 -17.80 -11.48 7.40
N PHE A 292 -16.47 -11.59 7.37
CA PHE A 292 -15.62 -11.38 8.55
C PHE A 292 -15.81 -9.99 9.17
N ILE A 293 -15.82 -8.94 8.34
CA ILE A 293 -16.06 -7.56 8.77
C ILE A 293 -17.45 -7.39 9.42
N GLU A 294 -18.46 -8.09 8.90
CA GLU A 294 -19.83 -8.05 9.42
C GLU A 294 -20.00 -8.87 10.70
N THR A 295 -19.28 -9.99 10.86
CA THR A 295 -19.46 -10.89 12.01
C THR A 295 -18.61 -10.55 13.22
N ILE A 296 -17.46 -9.88 13.04
CA ILE A 296 -16.50 -9.62 14.13
C ILE A 296 -17.02 -8.60 15.13
N ASP A 297 -17.08 -8.98 16.41
CA ASP A 297 -17.61 -8.14 17.50
C ASP A 297 -16.49 -7.45 18.31
N CYS A 298 -15.61 -6.73 17.61
CA CYS A 298 -14.59 -5.90 18.25
C CYS A 298 -14.37 -4.59 17.48
N ARG A 299 -13.49 -3.73 18.02
CA ARG A 299 -13.01 -2.55 17.28
C ARG A 299 -12.17 -3.02 16.09
N LEU A 300 -12.53 -2.54 14.90
CA LEU A 300 -11.92 -2.92 13.64
C LEU A 300 -11.60 -1.68 12.81
N ILE A 301 -10.38 -1.61 12.31
CA ILE A 301 -9.99 -0.72 11.21
C ILE A 301 -9.76 -1.56 9.96
N VAL A 302 -10.30 -1.12 8.83
CA VAL A 302 -10.06 -1.74 7.53
C VAL A 302 -9.21 -0.80 6.67
N SER A 303 -8.02 -1.25 6.28
CA SER A 303 -7.12 -0.53 5.38
C SER A 303 -7.31 -1.04 3.95
N SER A 304 -7.63 -0.14 3.03
CA SER A 304 -7.94 -0.50 1.63
C SER A 304 -7.51 0.59 0.65
N ARG A 305 -7.29 0.24 -0.62
CA ARG A 305 -7.02 1.26 -1.66
C ARG A 305 -8.27 2.01 -2.06
N GLU A 306 -9.36 1.28 -2.26
CA GLU A 306 -10.66 1.82 -2.65
C GLU A 306 -11.69 1.70 -1.51
N ARG A 307 -12.76 2.48 -1.59
CA ARG A 307 -13.87 2.39 -0.63
C ARG A 307 -14.59 1.07 -0.79
N ARG A 308 -14.84 0.39 0.34
CA ARG A 308 -15.56 -0.89 0.39
C ARG A 308 -16.94 -0.61 0.94
N ARG A 309 -17.95 -1.28 0.42
CA ARG A 309 -19.33 -1.12 0.88
C ARG A 309 -19.63 -2.17 1.95
N SER A 310 -19.94 -1.78 3.18
CA SER A 310 -20.62 -2.67 4.13
C SER A 310 -22.13 -2.65 3.94
N ARG A 311 -22.79 -3.76 4.25
CA ARG A 311 -24.25 -3.89 4.12
C ARG A 311 -24.99 -3.64 5.43
N GLN A 312 -24.39 -3.94 6.59
CA GLN A 312 -25.11 -4.01 7.86
C GLN A 312 -24.52 -3.18 9.01
N ARG A 313 -23.19 -2.96 9.07
CA ARG A 313 -22.56 -2.21 10.16
C ARG A 313 -22.30 -0.76 9.78
N SER A 314 -22.44 0.13 10.76
CA SER A 314 -22.08 1.55 10.61
C SER A 314 -20.58 1.66 10.30
N GLN A 315 -20.27 2.30 9.18
CA GLN A 315 -18.91 2.56 8.74
C GLN A 315 -18.61 4.06 8.74
N ILE A 316 -17.44 4.42 9.23
CA ILE A 316 -16.88 5.77 9.10
C ILE A 316 -15.67 5.65 8.18
N ILE A 317 -15.70 6.37 7.06
CA ILE A 317 -14.71 6.26 5.99
C ILE A 317 -13.86 7.53 6.00
N PHE A 318 -12.55 7.36 6.06
CA PHE A 318 -11.56 8.42 5.90
C PHE A 318 -10.78 8.17 4.61
N ASP A 319 -10.82 9.12 3.69
CA ASP A 319 -9.96 9.12 2.52
C ASP A 319 -8.64 9.79 2.87
N ILE A 320 -7.55 9.03 2.75
CA ILE A 320 -6.20 9.49 3.06
C ILE A 320 -5.60 10.00 1.77
N GLU A 321 -5.60 11.32 1.67
CA GLU A 321 -4.94 12.03 0.59
C GLU A 321 -3.41 12.02 0.79
N PRO A 322 -2.64 12.06 -0.31
CA PRO A 322 -1.19 12.28 -0.25
C PRO A 322 -0.86 13.56 0.52
N ALA A 323 0.31 13.59 1.16
CA ALA A 323 0.76 14.77 1.89
C ALA A 323 0.78 16.00 0.98
N THR A 324 0.24 17.11 1.46
CA THR A 324 0.22 18.36 0.68
C THR A 324 1.64 18.89 0.45
N THR A 325 1.84 19.74 -0.56
CA THR A 325 3.12 20.40 -0.85
C THR A 325 3.73 21.06 0.40
N ASN A 326 2.91 21.71 1.23
CA ASN A 326 3.37 22.34 2.46
C ASN A 326 3.81 21.33 3.52
N GLU A 327 3.14 20.18 3.59
CA GLU A 327 3.47 19.11 4.54
C GLU A 327 4.72 18.35 4.12
N GLN A 328 4.87 18.05 2.82
CA GLN A 328 6.14 17.57 2.26
C GLN A 328 7.27 18.58 2.51
N ARG A 329 6.95 19.88 2.40
CA ARG A 329 7.66 21.04 2.98
C ARG A 329 8.40 20.67 4.26
N LEU A 330 7.57 20.45 5.27
CA LEU A 330 7.96 20.22 6.65
C LEU A 330 8.68 18.88 6.84
N ILE A 331 8.23 17.82 6.15
CA ILE A 331 8.85 16.50 6.21
C ILE A 331 10.29 16.57 5.71
N TRP A 332 10.52 17.18 4.54
CA TRP A 332 11.86 17.38 3.99
C TRP A 332 12.74 18.21 4.91
N GLN A 333 12.25 19.35 5.42
CA GLN A 333 13.01 20.20 6.34
C GLN A 333 13.43 19.47 7.61
N HIS A 334 12.50 18.72 8.20
CA HIS A 334 12.76 17.94 9.41
C HIS A 334 13.79 16.84 9.16
N THR A 335 13.62 16.05 8.09
CA THR A 335 14.51 14.92 7.78
C THR A 335 15.90 15.39 7.36
N LEU A 336 16.01 16.46 6.56
CA LEU A 336 17.30 17.08 6.21
C LEU A 336 18.02 17.63 7.45
N SER A 337 17.29 18.27 8.37
CA SER A 337 17.85 18.77 9.64
C SER A 337 18.34 17.62 10.54
N LYS A 338 17.55 16.54 10.65
CA LYS A 338 17.93 15.30 11.37
C LYS A 338 19.24 14.72 10.84
N HIS A 339 19.49 14.81 9.53
CA HIS A 339 20.69 14.30 8.89
C HIS A 339 21.81 15.33 8.69
N GLN A 340 21.64 16.58 9.15
CA GLN A 340 22.60 17.70 9.06
C GLN A 340 22.91 18.16 7.61
N LEU A 341 21.91 18.13 6.72
CA LEU A 341 22.03 18.59 5.33
C LEU A 341 21.44 20.00 5.16
N ASN A 342 22.25 21.01 4.81
CA ASN A 342 21.81 22.39 4.61
C ASN A 342 21.33 22.66 3.16
N LEU A 343 20.14 22.15 2.80
CA LEU A 343 19.57 22.26 1.44
C LEU A 343 18.22 22.99 1.36
N ASN A 344 17.90 23.84 2.34
CA ASN A 344 16.59 24.46 2.48
C ASN A 344 16.09 25.27 1.25
N SER A 345 17.00 25.83 0.43
CA SER A 345 16.64 26.59 -0.77
C SER A 345 16.19 25.73 -1.96
N HIS A 346 16.44 24.42 -1.95
CA HIS A 346 16.14 23.50 -3.06
C HIS A 346 14.95 22.56 -2.77
N ILE A 347 14.43 22.59 -1.54
CA ILE A 347 13.27 21.77 -1.15
C ILE A 347 12.05 22.13 -2.01
N ASP A 348 11.85 23.41 -2.32
CA ASP A 348 10.71 23.86 -3.12
C ASP A 348 10.70 23.25 -4.52
N VAL A 349 11.89 23.07 -5.11
CA VAL A 349 12.04 22.41 -6.43
C VAL A 349 11.74 20.92 -6.33
N LEU A 350 12.22 20.24 -5.30
CA LEU A 350 11.97 18.80 -5.11
C LEU A 350 10.49 18.51 -4.87
N VAL A 351 9.86 19.25 -3.97
CA VAL A 351 8.44 19.05 -3.61
C VAL A 351 7.51 19.42 -4.78
N SER A 352 7.92 20.38 -5.63
CA SER A 352 7.13 20.73 -6.82
C SER A 352 7.07 19.62 -7.88
N HIS A 353 8.05 18.70 -7.87
CA HIS A 353 8.24 17.69 -8.90
C HIS A 353 8.02 16.27 -8.41
N PHE A 354 8.42 15.96 -7.17
CA PHE A 354 8.30 14.63 -6.59
C PHE A 354 7.32 14.64 -5.42
N ASN A 355 6.29 13.81 -5.54
CA ASN A 355 5.32 13.58 -4.47
C ASN A 355 5.72 12.31 -3.69
N LEU A 356 6.81 12.39 -2.93
CA LEU A 356 7.38 11.25 -2.20
C LEU A 356 6.79 11.09 -0.80
N ASN A 357 6.58 9.84 -0.38
CA ASN A 357 6.19 9.53 0.99
C ASN A 357 7.37 9.69 1.98
N TYR A 358 7.08 9.67 3.27
CA TYR A 358 8.11 9.88 4.31
C TYR A 358 9.24 8.84 4.23
N SER A 359 8.92 7.55 4.06
CA SER A 359 9.93 6.48 4.09
C SER A 359 10.92 6.60 2.92
N VAL A 360 10.43 6.97 1.74
CA VAL A 360 11.26 7.26 0.58
C VAL A 360 12.09 8.51 0.83
N ILE A 361 11.53 9.59 1.39
CA ILE A 361 12.30 10.80 1.73
C ILE A 361 13.44 10.48 2.72
N GLU A 362 13.18 9.64 3.74
CA GLU A 362 14.21 9.20 4.68
C GLU A 362 15.31 8.37 4.01
N SER A 363 14.93 7.42 3.14
CA SER A 363 15.89 6.65 2.35
C SER A 363 16.73 7.51 1.41
N VAL A 364 16.11 8.50 0.75
CA VAL A 364 16.81 9.47 -0.11
C VAL A 364 17.82 10.27 0.71
N CYS A 365 17.44 10.77 1.89
CA CYS A 365 18.33 11.55 2.76
C CYS A 365 19.51 10.69 3.28
N LEU A 366 19.26 9.43 3.63
CA LEU A 366 20.30 8.49 4.04
C LEU A 366 21.29 8.20 2.90
N GLN A 367 20.80 7.97 1.68
CA GLN A 367 21.65 7.77 0.50
C GLN A 367 22.46 9.03 0.16
N ALA A 368 21.84 10.20 0.23
CA ALA A 368 22.52 11.47 0.02
C ALA A 368 23.63 11.69 1.05
N LYS A 369 23.37 11.40 2.33
CA LYS A 369 24.39 11.48 3.40
C LYS A 369 25.56 10.52 3.14
N SER A 370 25.29 9.30 2.67
CA SER A 370 26.34 8.33 2.30
C SER A 370 27.26 8.86 1.19
N LEU A 371 26.70 9.56 0.19
CA LEU A 371 27.49 10.19 -0.87
C LEU A 371 28.33 11.36 -0.36
N VAL A 372 27.78 12.19 0.52
CA VAL A 372 28.51 13.31 1.15
C VAL A 372 29.68 12.77 1.98
N ASN A 373 29.46 11.75 2.81
CA ASN A 373 30.53 11.15 3.61
C ASN A 373 31.65 10.55 2.75
N LYS A 374 31.33 9.96 1.59
CA LYS A 374 32.33 9.44 0.63
C LYS A 374 33.10 10.55 -0.10
N THR A 375 32.55 11.75 -0.18
CA THR A 375 33.16 12.89 -0.90
C THR A 375 33.89 13.86 0.02
N GLU A 376 33.58 13.89 1.32
CA GLU A 376 34.35 14.66 2.33
C GLU A 376 35.80 14.17 2.51
N GLU A 377 36.13 12.92 2.13
CA GLU A 377 37.53 12.48 2.00
C GLU A 377 38.30 13.22 0.87
N ASN A 378 37.58 13.93 -0.02
CA ASN A 378 38.13 14.71 -1.13
C ASN A 378 37.60 16.17 -1.09
N LEU A 379 38.17 16.99 -0.20
CA LEU A 379 38.20 18.47 -0.15
C LEU A 379 37.06 19.31 -0.80
N ASN A 380 36.40 20.13 0.04
CA ASN A 380 35.63 21.36 -0.23
C ASN A 380 34.48 21.28 -1.25
N LEU A 381 33.28 20.94 -0.77
CA LEU A 381 32.05 20.97 -1.57
C LEU A 381 31.31 22.31 -1.46
N SER A 382 31.05 22.93 -2.61
CA SER A 382 30.04 23.98 -2.77
C SER A 382 28.63 23.36 -2.82
N THR A 383 27.62 24.13 -2.40
CA THR A 383 26.20 23.74 -2.30
C THR A 383 25.60 23.22 -3.62
N SER A 384 26.21 23.49 -4.77
CA SER A 384 25.81 23.00 -6.09
C SER A 384 26.10 21.51 -6.32
N THR A 385 27.04 20.90 -5.58
CA THR A 385 27.51 19.53 -5.84
C THR A 385 26.55 18.46 -5.27
N ILE A 386 25.68 18.81 -4.31
CA ILE A 386 24.76 17.87 -3.64
C ILE A 386 23.36 17.86 -4.29
N ASN A 387 22.97 18.92 -5.00
CA ASN A 387 21.62 19.03 -5.57
C ASN A 387 21.34 18.05 -6.70
N ASN A 388 22.29 17.91 -7.64
CA ASN A 388 22.19 16.97 -8.74
C ASN A 388 22.11 15.50 -8.27
N PRO A 389 22.96 15.03 -7.32
CA PRO A 389 22.80 13.67 -6.82
C PRO A 389 21.49 13.47 -6.05
N LEU A 390 21.02 14.45 -5.26
CA LEU A 390 19.73 14.34 -4.55
C LEU A 390 18.56 14.22 -5.53
N TRP A 391 18.50 15.08 -6.56
CA TRP A 391 17.50 14.99 -7.63
C TRP A 391 17.56 13.64 -8.35
N ASN A 392 18.77 13.16 -8.67
CA ASN A 392 18.96 11.87 -9.32
C ASN A 392 18.53 10.69 -8.43
N ILE A 393 18.74 10.76 -7.12
CA ILE A 393 18.27 9.75 -6.17
C ILE A 393 16.73 9.76 -6.09
N CYS A 394 16.11 10.94 -5.96
CA CYS A 394 14.64 11.07 -6.00
C CYS A 394 14.09 10.46 -7.29
N ARG A 395 14.69 10.80 -8.44
CA ARG A 395 14.34 10.24 -9.74
C ARG A 395 14.51 8.72 -9.77
N GLN A 396 15.61 8.18 -9.26
CA GLN A 396 15.85 6.73 -9.21
C GLN A 396 14.85 5.98 -8.33
N GLN A 397 14.48 6.53 -7.17
CA GLN A 397 13.47 5.93 -6.30
C GLN A 397 12.08 5.93 -6.95
N ALA A 398 11.75 6.98 -7.70
CA ALA A 398 10.49 7.04 -8.43
C ALA A 398 10.42 6.09 -9.65
N ARG A 399 11.57 5.69 -10.23
CA ARG A 399 11.62 4.78 -11.41
C ARG A 399 11.08 3.39 -11.13
N LEU A 400 11.41 2.83 -9.95
CA LEU A 400 11.20 1.41 -9.64
C LEU A 400 9.74 0.95 -9.77
N ASN A 401 8.79 1.87 -9.65
CA ASN A 401 7.37 1.54 -9.66
C ASN A 401 6.72 1.64 -11.07
N LEU A 402 7.36 2.32 -12.03
CA LEU A 402 6.80 2.60 -13.36
C LEU A 402 7.31 1.66 -14.45
N ASP A 403 8.51 1.09 -14.28
CA ASP A 403 9.15 0.24 -15.28
C ASP A 403 8.35 -1.05 -15.56
N ASP A 404 7.56 -1.52 -14.57
CA ASP A 404 6.66 -2.67 -14.73
C ASP A 404 5.39 -2.36 -15.55
N LEU A 405 5.01 -1.08 -15.65
CA LEU A 405 3.74 -0.65 -16.24
C LEU A 405 3.90 0.07 -17.60
N ALA A 406 5.08 0.60 -17.90
CA ALA A 406 5.31 1.40 -19.12
C ALA A 406 6.74 1.27 -19.65
N GLN A 407 6.92 1.51 -20.95
CA GLN A 407 8.23 1.41 -21.58
C GLN A 407 9.00 2.73 -21.43
N ARG A 408 10.14 2.69 -20.72
CA ARG A 408 11.01 3.86 -20.61
C ARG A 408 11.69 4.21 -21.94
N VAL A 409 11.66 5.48 -22.31
CA VAL A 409 12.37 6.03 -23.47
C VAL A 409 13.69 6.62 -23.01
N ASN A 410 14.80 6.11 -23.56
CA ASN A 410 16.12 6.64 -23.28
C ASN A 410 16.27 8.02 -23.92
N SER A 411 16.26 9.07 -23.09
CA SER A 411 16.38 10.45 -23.55
C SER A 411 17.85 10.79 -23.85
N VAL A 412 18.29 10.49 -25.07
CA VAL A 412 19.66 10.81 -25.55
C VAL A 412 19.68 12.09 -26.37
N ALA A 413 18.55 12.46 -26.98
CA ALA A 413 18.47 13.63 -27.85
C ALA A 413 18.48 14.96 -27.06
N ASP A 414 19.11 15.97 -27.66
CA ASP A 414 19.11 17.36 -27.22
C ASP A 414 18.49 18.30 -28.27
N TRP A 415 18.44 19.60 -27.95
CA TRP A 415 17.91 20.62 -28.87
C TRP A 415 18.71 20.72 -30.18
N ASP A 416 19.98 20.33 -30.19
CA ASP A 416 20.83 20.39 -31.38
C ASP A 416 20.53 19.23 -32.35
N ASN A 417 20.00 18.12 -31.83
CA ASN A 417 19.51 17.01 -32.66
C ASN A 417 18.15 17.29 -33.30
N LEU A 418 17.36 18.23 -32.76
CA LEU A 418 15.99 18.47 -33.21
C LEU A 418 15.92 19.61 -34.23
N ILE A 419 15.53 19.26 -35.47
CA ILE A 419 15.39 20.22 -36.57
C ILE A 419 13.90 20.39 -36.88
N LEU A 420 13.36 21.56 -36.53
CA LEU A 420 11.98 21.96 -36.74
C LEU A 420 11.93 23.45 -37.09
N PRO A 421 10.82 23.95 -37.67
CA PRO A 421 10.67 25.39 -37.85
C PRO A 421 10.61 26.11 -36.48
N GLU A 422 11.02 27.38 -36.46
CA GLU A 422 11.22 28.14 -35.21
C GLU A 422 9.95 28.26 -34.36
N LYS A 423 8.78 28.34 -35.02
CA LYS A 423 7.48 28.44 -34.33
C LYS A 423 7.22 27.21 -33.47
N GLU A 424 7.44 26.03 -34.01
CA GLU A 424 7.26 24.75 -33.34
C GLU A 424 8.30 24.58 -32.23
N LEU A 425 9.56 24.95 -32.47
CA LEU A 425 10.61 24.97 -31.44
C LEU A 425 10.26 25.88 -30.26
N ASN A 426 9.74 27.08 -30.54
CA ASN A 426 9.32 28.01 -29.48
C ASN A 426 8.16 27.44 -28.67
N THR A 427 7.21 26.77 -29.31
CA THR A 427 6.11 26.08 -28.60
C THR A 427 6.65 24.96 -27.68
N LEU A 428 7.64 24.18 -28.12
CA LEU A 428 8.30 23.18 -27.27
C LEU A 428 9.03 23.81 -26.07
N ARG A 429 9.69 24.96 -26.29
CA ARG A 429 10.33 25.73 -25.20
C ARG A 429 9.31 26.26 -24.21
N GLU A 430 8.16 26.73 -24.67
CA GLU A 430 7.04 27.17 -23.82
C GLU A 430 6.52 26.01 -22.94
N ILE A 431 6.37 24.80 -23.50
CA ILE A 431 6.02 23.60 -22.73
C ILE A 431 7.03 23.40 -21.58
N ALA A 432 8.34 23.46 -21.89
CA ALA A 432 9.38 23.29 -20.88
C ALA A 432 9.39 24.39 -19.80
N ILE A 433 9.00 25.63 -20.16
CA ILE A 433 8.84 26.73 -19.20
C ILE A 433 7.65 26.47 -18.28
N HIS A 434 6.50 26.05 -18.84
CA HIS A 434 5.30 25.76 -18.09
C HIS A 434 5.49 24.65 -17.07
N VAL A 435 6.22 23.59 -17.43
CA VAL A 435 6.54 22.49 -16.50
C VAL A 435 7.42 23.00 -15.35
N ARG A 436 8.49 23.77 -15.65
CA ARG A 436 9.41 24.30 -14.64
C ARG A 436 8.79 25.32 -13.69
N GLN A 437 7.91 26.19 -14.20
CA GLN A 437 7.33 27.29 -13.42
C GLN A 437 5.99 26.93 -12.76
N ARG A 438 5.53 25.68 -12.90
CA ARG A 438 4.21 25.23 -12.48
C ARG A 438 3.90 25.50 -11.01
N SER A 439 4.76 25.08 -10.07
CA SER A 439 4.52 25.28 -8.63
C SER A 439 4.50 26.77 -8.28
N LYS A 440 5.41 27.57 -8.84
CA LYS A 440 5.40 29.03 -8.64
C LYS A 440 4.07 29.67 -9.06
N VAL A 441 3.56 29.34 -10.25
CA VAL A 441 2.32 29.94 -10.77
C VAL A 441 1.09 29.40 -10.05
N TYR A 442 0.97 28.07 -9.87
CA TYR A 442 -0.23 27.48 -9.29
C TYR A 442 -0.30 27.63 -7.78
N GLU A 443 0.82 27.42 -7.07
CA GLU A 443 0.85 27.44 -5.61
C GLU A 443 1.26 28.81 -5.09
N SER A 444 2.46 29.32 -5.43
CA SER A 444 2.96 30.58 -4.86
C SER A 444 2.16 31.81 -5.30
N TRP A 445 1.73 31.86 -6.56
CA TRP A 445 0.84 32.92 -7.07
C TRP A 445 -0.65 32.58 -6.89
N GLY A 446 -0.96 31.40 -6.37
CA GLY A 446 -2.32 31.03 -5.93
C GLY A 446 -3.32 30.74 -7.04
N PHE A 447 -2.91 30.52 -8.29
CA PHE A 447 -3.84 30.21 -9.39
C PHE A 447 -4.64 28.91 -9.16
N ILE A 448 -4.12 27.98 -8.35
CA ILE A 448 -4.83 26.74 -7.98
C ILE A 448 -6.16 27.00 -7.25
N SER A 449 -6.25 28.12 -6.51
CA SER A 449 -7.47 28.48 -5.78
C SER A 449 -8.62 28.93 -6.69
N LYS A 450 -8.30 29.38 -7.90
CA LYS A 450 -9.28 29.89 -8.89
C LYS A 450 -9.77 28.84 -9.87
N SER A 451 -9.02 27.75 -10.07
CA SER A 451 -9.46 26.62 -10.90
C SER A 451 -8.95 25.31 -10.32
N LYS A 452 -9.88 24.41 -9.95
CA LYS A 452 -9.56 23.04 -9.50
C LYS A 452 -9.37 22.04 -10.65
N SER A 453 -9.65 22.44 -11.89
CA SER A 453 -9.59 21.58 -13.08
C SER A 453 -8.57 22.14 -14.11
N GLY A 454 -7.92 21.25 -14.86
CA GLY A 454 -6.98 21.61 -15.93
C GLY A 454 -5.59 22.08 -15.48
N LEU A 455 -5.14 21.64 -14.29
CA LEU A 455 -3.80 21.96 -13.79
C LEU A 455 -2.70 21.12 -14.45
N GLY A 456 -3.07 20.03 -15.13
CA GLY A 456 -2.15 19.23 -15.91
C GLY A 456 -1.64 19.95 -17.15
N ILE A 457 -0.43 19.59 -17.57
CA ILE A 457 0.15 20.10 -18.80
C ILE A 457 0.01 19.00 -19.85
N SER A 458 -0.93 19.20 -20.78
CA SER A 458 -1.19 18.27 -21.87
C SER A 458 -0.80 18.88 -23.20
N ALA A 459 -0.10 18.10 -24.03
CA ALA A 459 0.34 18.51 -25.36
C ALA A 459 0.00 17.44 -26.41
N LEU A 460 -0.45 17.87 -27.59
CA LEU A 460 -0.61 16.99 -28.75
C LEU A 460 0.50 17.26 -29.77
N PHE A 461 1.22 16.21 -30.12
CA PHE A 461 2.25 16.20 -31.15
C PHE A 461 1.69 15.51 -32.40
N SER A 462 1.46 16.28 -33.45
CA SER A 462 0.80 15.79 -34.66
C SER A 462 1.68 15.96 -35.89
N GLY A 463 1.85 14.91 -36.69
CA GLY A 463 2.61 14.95 -37.95
C GLY A 463 2.85 13.56 -38.50
N GLN A 464 3.39 13.44 -39.70
CA GLN A 464 3.65 12.13 -40.32
C GLN A 464 4.62 11.28 -39.49
N SER A 465 4.63 9.97 -39.71
CA SER A 465 5.61 9.09 -39.06
C SER A 465 7.05 9.53 -39.40
N GLY A 466 7.96 9.44 -38.43
CA GLY A 466 9.37 9.81 -38.64
C GLY A 466 9.68 11.32 -38.66
N THR A 467 8.75 12.20 -38.30
CA THR A 467 8.97 13.67 -38.26
C THR A 467 9.56 14.21 -36.95
N GLY A 468 9.94 13.35 -36.00
CA GLY A 468 10.61 13.76 -34.76
C GLY A 468 9.70 13.95 -33.53
N LYS A 469 8.46 13.44 -33.56
CA LYS A 469 7.51 13.49 -32.43
C LYS A 469 8.08 12.88 -31.13
N THR A 470 8.51 11.62 -31.19
CA THR A 470 9.10 10.91 -30.04
C THR A 470 10.42 11.53 -29.60
N MET A 471 11.27 11.92 -30.57
CA MET A 471 12.53 12.61 -30.30
C MET A 471 12.30 13.95 -29.56
N SER A 472 11.23 14.68 -29.86
CA SER A 472 10.92 15.92 -29.13
C SER A 472 10.52 15.67 -27.68
N ALA A 473 9.84 14.55 -27.40
CA ALA A 473 9.58 14.14 -26.03
C ALA A 473 10.88 13.80 -25.28
N GLU A 474 11.83 13.15 -25.94
CA GLU A 474 13.18 12.90 -25.39
C GLU A 474 13.93 14.20 -25.09
N VAL A 475 13.91 15.17 -26.01
CA VAL A 475 14.53 16.49 -25.80
C VAL A 475 13.91 17.21 -24.59
N LEU A 476 12.59 17.15 -24.44
CA LEU A 476 11.90 17.70 -23.27
C LEU A 476 12.31 16.97 -21.97
N GLY A 477 12.38 15.63 -22.00
CA GLY A 477 12.84 14.82 -20.87
C GLY A 477 14.25 15.19 -20.42
N ASN A 478 15.18 15.27 -21.37
CA ASN A 478 16.56 15.67 -21.12
C ASN A 478 16.64 17.11 -20.55
N THR A 479 15.92 18.05 -21.16
CA THR A 479 15.89 19.46 -20.74
C THR A 479 15.31 19.67 -19.33
N LEU A 480 14.32 18.86 -18.97
CA LEU A 480 13.64 18.91 -17.67
C LEU A 480 14.29 17.98 -16.63
N ASN A 481 15.27 17.17 -17.05
CA ASN A 481 15.89 16.12 -16.26
C ASN A 481 14.86 15.10 -15.69
N LEU A 482 13.82 14.82 -16.45
CA LEU A 482 12.72 13.90 -16.12
C LEU A 482 12.79 12.64 -17.00
N ASP A 483 12.33 11.51 -16.45
CA ASP A 483 12.20 10.29 -17.25
C ASP A 483 10.96 10.37 -18.15
N VAL A 484 11.08 9.79 -19.35
CA VAL A 484 10.00 9.71 -20.34
C VAL A 484 9.52 8.27 -20.42
N TYR A 485 8.23 8.06 -20.21
CA TYR A 485 7.58 6.75 -20.30
C TYR A 485 6.62 6.73 -21.47
N ARG A 486 6.85 5.82 -22.40
CA ARG A 486 5.95 5.54 -23.52
C ARG A 486 4.89 4.54 -23.07
N ILE A 487 3.64 4.92 -23.29
CA ILE A 487 2.44 4.15 -23.02
C ILE A 487 1.81 3.81 -24.36
N ASP A 488 1.75 2.52 -24.66
CA ASP A 488 1.05 2.02 -25.84
C ASP A 488 -0.43 1.81 -25.50
N LEU A 489 -1.26 2.74 -25.96
CA LEU A 489 -2.70 2.70 -25.72
C LEU A 489 -3.38 1.46 -26.33
N SER A 490 -2.85 0.93 -27.44
CA SER A 490 -3.41 -0.26 -28.11
C SER A 490 -3.21 -1.53 -27.27
N SER A 491 -2.10 -1.62 -26.54
CA SER A 491 -1.79 -2.73 -25.63
C SER A 491 -2.68 -2.74 -24.38
N ILE A 492 -3.15 -1.57 -23.95
CA ILE A 492 -3.94 -1.40 -22.71
C ILE A 492 -5.43 -1.72 -22.95
N VAL A 493 -5.93 -1.47 -24.16
CA VAL A 493 -7.36 -1.62 -24.53
C VAL A 493 -7.73 -3.08 -24.87
N SER A 494 -6.75 -3.95 -25.13
CA SER A 494 -6.98 -5.21 -25.88
C SER A 494 -7.22 -6.49 -25.06
N LYS A 495 -7.35 -6.47 -23.72
CA LYS A 495 -7.56 -7.72 -22.96
C LYS A 495 -8.84 -7.84 -22.13
N TYR A 496 -9.25 -6.87 -21.31
CA TYR A 496 -10.50 -6.98 -20.54
C TYR A 496 -11.10 -5.61 -20.20
N ILE A 497 -12.40 -5.43 -20.51
CA ILE A 497 -13.19 -4.22 -20.22
C ILE A 497 -13.33 -4.09 -18.69
N GLY A 498 -12.40 -3.39 -18.05
CA GLY A 498 -12.34 -3.18 -16.60
C GLY A 498 -10.91 -3.20 -16.02
N GLU A 499 -10.01 -4.01 -16.57
CA GLU A 499 -8.59 -4.02 -16.18
C GLU A 499 -7.83 -2.83 -16.77
N THR A 500 -8.21 -2.39 -17.97
CA THR A 500 -7.67 -1.22 -18.68
C THR A 500 -7.73 0.06 -17.82
N GLU A 501 -8.86 0.32 -17.15
CA GLU A 501 -9.03 1.53 -16.33
C GLU A 501 -8.15 1.49 -15.08
N LYS A 502 -8.09 0.33 -14.41
CA LYS A 502 -7.22 0.13 -13.25
C LYS A 502 -5.73 0.27 -13.60
N ASN A 503 -5.31 -0.27 -14.75
CA ASN A 503 -3.94 -0.15 -15.22
C ASN A 503 -3.58 1.30 -15.57
N LEU A 504 -4.46 2.02 -16.26
CA LEU A 504 -4.28 3.45 -16.50
C LEU A 504 -4.26 4.25 -15.20
N HIS A 505 -5.16 3.95 -14.25
CA HIS A 505 -5.17 4.57 -12.93
C HIS A 505 -3.80 4.41 -12.25
N ARG A 506 -3.26 3.18 -12.20
CA ARG A 506 -1.94 2.89 -11.63
C ARG A 506 -0.82 3.65 -12.33
N VAL A 507 -0.81 3.70 -13.67
CA VAL A 507 0.21 4.44 -14.43
C VAL A 507 0.23 5.91 -14.03
N PHE A 508 -0.93 6.57 -13.97
CA PHE A 508 -1.00 7.97 -13.55
C PHE A 508 -0.59 8.17 -12.10
N ASP A 509 -1.04 7.32 -11.17
CA ASP A 509 -0.69 7.43 -9.75
C ASP A 509 0.81 7.34 -9.51
N VAL A 510 1.45 6.33 -10.13
CA VAL A 510 2.90 6.15 -10.00
C VAL A 510 3.63 7.30 -10.69
N ALA A 511 3.12 7.79 -11.82
CA ALA A 511 3.70 8.95 -12.50
C ALA A 511 3.58 10.24 -11.67
N GLU A 512 2.53 10.41 -10.87
CA GLU A 512 2.37 11.57 -9.98
C GLU A 512 3.43 11.60 -8.87
N VAL A 513 3.90 10.44 -8.40
CA VAL A 513 4.99 10.33 -7.41
C VAL A 513 6.31 10.85 -8.00
N GLY A 514 6.62 10.46 -9.25
CA GLY A 514 7.90 10.77 -9.91
C GLY A 514 7.95 12.03 -10.75
N GLY A 515 6.80 12.62 -11.07
CA GLY A 515 6.70 13.76 -11.98
C GLY A 515 7.15 13.44 -13.41
N ALA A 516 6.96 12.19 -13.87
CA ALA A 516 7.48 11.72 -15.15
C ALA A 516 6.75 12.32 -16.38
N ILE A 517 7.38 12.27 -17.55
CA ILE A 517 6.72 12.62 -18.82
C ILE A 517 6.02 11.36 -19.35
N LEU A 518 4.71 11.43 -19.55
CA LEU A 518 3.91 10.33 -20.11
C LEU A 518 3.68 10.58 -21.60
N LEU A 519 4.21 9.70 -22.45
CA LEU A 519 4.06 9.73 -23.89
C LEU A 519 3.03 8.67 -24.33
N PHE A 520 1.83 9.11 -24.67
CA PHE A 520 0.76 8.28 -25.21
C PHE A 520 0.86 8.23 -26.74
N ASP A 521 1.20 7.07 -27.29
CA ASP A 521 1.30 6.90 -28.74
C ASP A 521 -0.04 6.50 -29.38
N GLU A 522 -0.21 6.84 -30.65
CA GLU A 522 -1.40 6.51 -31.45
C GLU A 522 -2.73 7.03 -30.86
N ALA A 523 -2.74 8.29 -30.41
CA ALA A 523 -3.91 8.92 -29.82
C ALA A 523 -5.15 8.93 -30.75
N ASP A 524 -4.96 8.89 -32.07
CA ASP A 524 -6.05 8.79 -33.04
C ASP A 524 -6.85 7.50 -32.98
N ALA A 525 -6.28 6.41 -32.44
CA ALA A 525 -7.01 5.16 -32.22
C ALA A 525 -8.13 5.30 -31.16
N LEU A 526 -7.96 6.21 -30.19
CA LEU A 526 -8.90 6.44 -29.10
C LEU A 526 -9.72 7.73 -29.25
N PHE A 527 -9.12 8.79 -29.77
CA PHE A 527 -9.72 10.14 -29.81
C PHE A 527 -10.17 10.54 -31.23
N GLY A 528 -10.32 9.56 -32.13
CA GLY A 528 -10.82 9.75 -33.48
C GLY A 528 -12.25 10.31 -33.54
N LYS A 529 -12.60 10.93 -34.67
CA LYS A 529 -13.94 11.44 -34.99
C LYS A 529 -14.90 10.26 -34.91
N ARG A 530 -15.86 10.38 -33.99
CA ARG A 530 -16.86 9.36 -33.69
C ARG A 530 -17.54 8.89 -34.98
N SER A 531 -17.51 7.59 -35.26
CA SER A 531 -18.53 6.97 -36.11
C SER A 531 -19.85 6.92 -35.34
N ASP A 532 -20.97 7.17 -36.02
CA ASP A 532 -22.30 7.10 -35.39
C ASP A 532 -22.47 5.77 -34.64
N VAL A 533 -22.81 5.89 -33.36
CA VAL A 533 -22.95 4.79 -32.39
C VAL A 533 -23.97 3.77 -32.89
N LYS A 534 -23.55 2.54 -33.15
CA LYS A 534 -24.47 1.43 -33.51
C LYS A 534 -24.53 0.33 -32.44
N ASP A 535 -23.52 0.18 -31.58
CA ASP A 535 -23.48 -0.92 -30.61
C ASP A 535 -23.23 -0.51 -29.15
N SER A 536 -23.56 -1.42 -28.22
CA SER A 536 -23.31 -1.27 -26.78
C SER A 536 -21.81 -1.21 -26.45
N HIS A 537 -20.96 -1.86 -27.26
CA HIS A 537 -19.50 -1.83 -27.13
C HIS A 537 -18.92 -0.42 -27.35
N ASP A 538 -19.48 0.35 -28.28
CA ASP A 538 -19.08 1.74 -28.55
C ASP A 538 -19.33 2.67 -27.36
N ARG A 539 -20.36 2.40 -26.55
CA ARG A 539 -20.63 3.20 -25.34
C ARG A 539 -19.57 2.99 -24.26
N TYR A 540 -19.10 1.75 -24.08
CA TYR A 540 -18.04 1.43 -23.13
C TYR A 540 -16.71 2.06 -23.52
N ALA A 541 -16.36 2.04 -24.82
CA ALA A 541 -15.19 2.73 -25.34
C ALA A 541 -15.26 4.25 -25.08
N ASN A 542 -16.43 4.88 -25.30
CA ASN A 542 -16.61 6.31 -25.05
C ASN A 542 -16.45 6.72 -23.57
N MET A 543 -16.87 5.86 -22.63
CA MET A 543 -16.70 6.10 -21.20
C MET A 543 -15.23 6.03 -20.78
N GLN A 544 -14.48 5.06 -21.31
CA GLN A 544 -13.03 4.90 -21.06
C GLN A 544 -12.22 6.09 -21.60
N VAL A 545 -12.56 6.58 -22.78
CA VAL A 545 -11.92 7.77 -23.40
C VAL A 545 -12.15 9.03 -22.55
N SER A 546 -13.36 9.20 -22.03
CA SER A 546 -13.71 10.34 -21.16
C SER A 546 -12.94 10.32 -19.85
N TYR A 547 -12.79 9.12 -19.25
CA TYR A 547 -11.98 8.92 -18.05
C TYR A 547 -10.50 9.21 -18.30
N LEU A 548 -9.91 8.67 -19.37
CA LEU A 548 -8.51 8.90 -19.73
C LEU A 548 -8.24 10.41 -19.91
N LEU A 549 -9.14 11.11 -20.58
CA LEU A 549 -9.04 12.55 -20.77
C LEU A 549 -9.08 13.32 -19.44
N GLN A 550 -10.00 12.96 -18.54
CA GLN A 550 -10.04 13.54 -17.20
C GLN A 550 -8.74 13.33 -16.43
N LYS A 551 -8.15 12.12 -16.52
CA LYS A 551 -6.88 11.80 -15.88
C LYS A 551 -5.70 12.56 -16.50
N ILE A 552 -5.67 12.73 -17.83
CA ILE A 552 -4.67 13.57 -18.52
C ILE A 552 -4.77 15.04 -18.08
N GLU A 553 -5.98 15.56 -17.88
CA GLU A 553 -6.22 16.93 -17.42
C GLU A 553 -5.87 17.15 -15.94
N SER A 554 -6.05 16.11 -15.10
CA SER A 554 -5.69 16.17 -13.67
C SER A 554 -4.22 15.88 -13.41
N TYR A 555 -3.57 15.12 -14.31
CA TYR A 555 -2.19 14.67 -14.12
C TYR A 555 -1.25 15.85 -13.93
N ARG A 556 -0.59 15.88 -12.79
CA ARG A 556 0.29 16.98 -12.39
C ARG A 556 1.55 17.08 -13.27
N GLY A 557 1.99 16.01 -13.92
CA GLY A 557 3.16 16.03 -14.81
C GLY A 557 2.84 16.51 -16.23
N LEU A 558 3.71 16.15 -17.18
CA LEU A 558 3.55 16.43 -18.60
C LEU A 558 3.02 15.19 -19.32
N ALA A 559 1.81 15.29 -19.88
CA ALA A 559 1.23 14.27 -20.76
C ALA A 559 1.35 14.70 -22.22
N ILE A 560 2.05 13.91 -23.03
CA ILE A 560 2.25 14.13 -24.45
C ILE A 560 1.46 13.06 -25.20
N LEU A 561 0.56 13.47 -26.08
CA LEU A 561 -0.13 12.58 -27.00
C LEU A 561 0.48 12.70 -28.39
N THR A 562 0.77 11.58 -29.06
CA THR A 562 1.24 11.58 -30.45
C THR A 562 0.18 11.04 -31.39
N THR A 563 0.05 11.68 -32.55
CA THR A 563 -0.83 11.20 -33.63
C THR A 563 -0.21 11.45 -35.00
N ASN A 564 -0.52 10.55 -35.94
CA ASN A 564 -0.17 10.72 -37.35
C ASN A 564 -1.22 11.52 -38.13
N LEU A 565 -2.48 11.55 -37.64
CA LEU A 565 -3.64 12.08 -38.36
C LEU A 565 -4.37 13.14 -37.53
N LYS A 566 -3.86 14.38 -37.49
CA LYS A 566 -4.52 15.48 -36.74
C LYS A 566 -6.00 15.66 -37.11
N THR A 567 -6.35 15.47 -38.38
CA THR A 567 -7.70 15.67 -38.90
C THR A 567 -8.70 14.63 -38.43
N SER A 568 -8.23 13.48 -37.93
CA SER A 568 -9.10 12.45 -37.34
C SER A 568 -9.46 12.80 -35.89
N ILE A 569 -8.73 13.67 -35.20
CA ILE A 569 -9.01 13.99 -33.79
C ILE A 569 -10.25 14.91 -33.65
N ASP A 570 -11.09 14.63 -32.65
CA ASP A 570 -12.26 15.46 -32.31
C ASP A 570 -11.85 16.91 -31.93
N PRO A 571 -12.41 17.96 -32.58
CA PRO A 571 -12.18 19.35 -32.19
C PRO A 571 -12.49 19.67 -30.72
N ALA A 572 -13.45 18.97 -30.09
CA ALA A 572 -13.76 19.15 -28.68
C ALA A 572 -12.61 18.69 -27.78
N PHE A 573 -11.89 17.63 -28.19
CA PHE A 573 -10.69 17.15 -27.50
C PHE A 573 -9.53 18.14 -27.63
N LEU A 574 -9.31 18.68 -28.84
CA LEU A 574 -8.26 19.67 -29.08
C LEU A 574 -8.38 20.91 -28.19
N ARG A 575 -9.60 21.34 -27.84
CA ARG A 575 -9.83 22.50 -26.96
C ARG A 575 -9.41 22.27 -25.50
N ARG A 576 -9.29 21.02 -25.07
CA ARG A 576 -8.90 20.66 -23.71
C ARG A 576 -7.39 20.50 -23.56
N LEU A 577 -6.68 20.35 -24.67
CA LEU A 577 -5.22 20.26 -24.70
C LEU A 577 -4.62 21.65 -24.59
N ARG A 578 -3.60 21.79 -23.74
CA ARG A 578 -2.96 23.08 -23.50
C ARG A 578 -2.08 23.51 -24.67
N PHE A 579 -1.40 22.56 -25.30
CA PHE A 579 -0.49 22.79 -26.42
C PHE A 579 -0.79 21.85 -27.59
N VAL A 580 -0.62 22.36 -28.80
CA VAL A 580 -0.68 21.56 -30.03
C VAL A 580 0.54 21.92 -30.88
N VAL A 581 1.44 20.95 -31.05
CA VAL A 581 2.67 21.09 -31.84
C VAL A 581 2.51 20.30 -33.12
N GLN A 582 2.65 20.98 -34.25
CA GLN A 582 2.60 20.35 -35.57
C GLN A 582 4.02 20.02 -36.02
N PHE A 583 4.24 18.81 -36.50
CA PHE A 583 5.51 18.32 -37.02
C PHE A 583 5.39 18.24 -38.54
N PRO A 584 5.73 19.31 -39.26
CA PRO A 584 5.64 19.33 -40.71
C PRO A 584 6.64 18.35 -41.33
N PHE A 585 6.36 17.97 -42.57
CA PHE A 585 7.35 17.23 -43.36
C PHE A 585 8.56 18.15 -43.64
N PRO A 586 9.80 17.68 -43.45
CA PRO A 586 10.97 18.56 -43.52
C PRO A 586 11.19 19.06 -44.95
N ASP A 587 11.50 20.34 -45.09
CA ASP A 587 11.88 20.94 -46.37
C ASP A 587 13.33 20.57 -46.78
N ILE A 588 13.78 21.03 -47.94
CA ILE A 588 15.12 20.72 -48.47
C ILE A 588 16.22 21.21 -47.51
N ALA A 589 16.11 22.43 -46.99
CA ALA A 589 17.12 23.00 -46.09
C ALA A 589 17.17 22.23 -44.76
N GLN A 590 16.01 21.87 -44.22
CA GLN A 590 15.89 21.05 -43.00
C GLN A 590 16.47 19.65 -43.22
N ARG A 591 16.18 18.99 -44.36
CA ARG A 591 16.76 17.68 -44.68
C ARG A 591 18.28 17.74 -44.83
N GLU A 592 18.83 18.81 -45.40
CA GLU A 592 20.28 19.03 -45.46
C GLU A 592 20.90 19.06 -44.06
N GLU A 593 20.30 19.82 -43.14
CA GLU A 593 20.74 19.89 -41.74
C GLU A 593 20.61 18.53 -41.01
N ILE A 594 19.53 17.79 -41.27
CA ILE A 594 19.34 16.44 -40.71
C ILE A 594 20.48 15.54 -41.17
N TRP A 595 20.83 15.55 -42.46
CA TRP A 595 21.91 14.74 -43.00
C TRP A 595 23.28 15.10 -42.42
N LYS A 596 23.58 16.39 -42.23
CA LYS A 596 24.84 16.87 -41.62
C LYS A 596 25.07 16.33 -40.21
N ARG A 597 23.98 16.08 -39.45
CA ARG A 597 24.03 15.64 -38.04
C ARG A 597 23.77 14.15 -37.87
N MET A 598 23.50 13.41 -38.96
CA MET A 598 23.04 12.03 -38.89
C MET A 598 24.15 11.04 -38.51
N PHE A 599 25.38 11.29 -38.96
CA PHE A 599 26.51 10.41 -38.72
C PHE A 599 27.27 10.83 -37.44
N PRO A 600 27.53 9.90 -36.50
CA PRO A 600 28.42 10.16 -35.37
C PRO A 600 29.83 10.61 -35.83
N GLN A 601 30.52 11.40 -35.01
CA GLN A 601 31.87 11.89 -35.33
C GLN A 601 32.89 10.77 -35.60
N LYS A 602 32.68 9.57 -35.06
CA LYS A 602 33.54 8.40 -35.26
C LYS A 602 33.29 7.66 -36.59
N THR A 603 32.21 7.98 -37.29
CA THR A 603 31.88 7.29 -38.54
C THR A 603 32.78 7.80 -39.66
N PRO A 604 33.56 6.94 -40.33
CA PRO A 604 34.37 7.36 -41.46
C PRO A 604 33.46 7.69 -42.64
N THR A 605 33.47 8.95 -43.10
CA THR A 605 32.69 9.42 -44.24
C THR A 605 33.60 10.02 -45.30
N GLU A 606 33.37 9.71 -46.57
CA GLU A 606 34.15 10.28 -47.69
C GLU A 606 33.21 10.88 -48.75
N LYS A 607 33.48 12.13 -49.15
CA LYS A 607 32.84 12.83 -50.28
C LYS A 607 31.28 12.83 -50.24
N LEU A 608 30.70 13.02 -49.05
CA LEU A 608 29.25 13.15 -48.91
C LEU A 608 28.79 14.55 -49.36
N ASP A 609 27.83 14.61 -50.28
CA ASP A 609 27.21 15.85 -50.74
C ASP A 609 25.83 16.02 -50.10
N PHE A 610 25.79 16.69 -48.94
CA PHE A 610 24.56 16.88 -48.17
C PHE A 610 23.47 17.62 -48.94
N LYS A 611 23.86 18.52 -49.84
CA LYS A 611 22.91 19.25 -50.68
C LYS A 611 22.21 18.30 -51.64
N LYS A 612 22.93 17.35 -52.25
CA LYS A 612 22.31 16.29 -53.05
C LYS A 612 21.48 15.33 -52.20
N LEU A 613 21.94 14.96 -51.01
CA LEU A 613 21.21 14.07 -50.09
C LEU A 613 19.86 14.67 -49.66
N SER A 614 19.80 16.00 -49.51
CA SER A 614 18.58 16.74 -49.15
C SER A 614 17.46 16.67 -50.21
N ASN A 615 17.78 16.29 -51.45
CA ASN A 615 16.76 16.10 -52.49
C ASN A 615 15.87 14.88 -52.24
N LEU A 616 16.34 13.88 -51.47
CA LEU A 616 15.52 12.72 -51.10
C LEU A 616 14.28 13.18 -50.33
N ASN A 617 13.09 12.94 -50.88
CA ASN A 617 11.83 13.38 -50.28
C ASN A 617 11.32 12.41 -49.20
N VAL A 618 12.08 12.29 -48.11
CA VAL A 618 11.80 11.37 -46.99
C VAL A 618 11.82 12.10 -45.64
N ALA A 619 11.13 11.53 -44.65
CA ALA A 619 11.11 12.08 -43.29
C ALA A 619 12.44 11.81 -42.55
N GLY A 620 12.69 12.53 -41.46
CA GLY A 620 13.93 12.40 -40.67
C GLY A 620 14.20 10.98 -40.15
N GLY A 621 13.15 10.26 -39.75
CA GLY A 621 13.25 8.85 -39.34
C GLY A 621 13.73 7.93 -40.46
N ASN A 622 13.28 8.16 -41.70
CA ASN A 622 13.78 7.42 -42.86
C ASN A 622 15.22 7.82 -43.21
N ILE A 623 15.58 9.11 -43.09
CA ILE A 623 16.98 9.55 -43.26
C ILE A 623 17.90 8.78 -42.30
N ARG A 624 17.49 8.64 -41.04
CA ARG A 624 18.21 7.85 -40.04
C ARG A 624 18.35 6.38 -40.44
N ASN A 625 17.26 5.75 -40.89
CA ASN A 625 17.30 4.36 -41.36
C ASN A 625 18.26 4.19 -42.54
N ILE A 626 18.22 5.11 -43.51
CA ILE A 626 19.11 5.10 -44.68
C ILE A 626 20.57 5.26 -44.25
N ALA A 627 20.87 6.21 -43.36
CA ALA A 627 22.22 6.44 -42.87
C ALA A 627 22.80 5.24 -42.13
N ILE A 628 22.01 4.61 -41.25
CA ILE A 628 22.41 3.40 -40.52
C ILE A 628 22.67 2.24 -41.49
N ASN A 629 21.76 2.00 -42.42
CA ASN A 629 21.92 0.93 -43.42
C ASN A 629 23.14 1.19 -44.32
N ALA A 630 23.38 2.45 -44.72
CA ALA A 630 24.56 2.82 -45.49
C ALA A 630 25.85 2.58 -44.72
N ALA A 631 25.85 2.83 -43.40
CA ALA A 631 27.00 2.54 -42.53
C ALA A 631 27.28 1.03 -42.44
N PHE A 632 26.25 0.19 -42.35
CA PHE A 632 26.42 -1.27 -42.40
C PHE A 632 26.99 -1.74 -43.74
N LEU A 633 26.49 -1.21 -44.87
CA LEU A 633 27.02 -1.55 -46.19
C LEU A 633 28.48 -1.14 -46.36
N ALA A 634 28.85 0.05 -45.88
CA ALA A 634 30.22 0.53 -45.92
C ALA A 634 31.16 -0.29 -45.02
N ALA A 635 30.69 -0.67 -43.82
CA ALA A 635 31.43 -1.50 -42.89
C ALA A 635 31.71 -2.90 -43.46
N GLU A 636 30.73 -3.53 -44.10
CA GLU A 636 30.91 -4.83 -44.78
C GLU A 636 31.94 -4.74 -45.91
N ALA A 637 31.94 -3.63 -46.65
CA ALA A 637 32.93 -3.36 -47.70
C ALA A 637 34.31 -2.93 -47.16
N ASN A 638 34.47 -2.73 -45.84
CA ASN A 638 35.67 -2.14 -45.21
C ASN A 638 36.07 -0.78 -45.81
N GLU A 639 35.08 0.05 -46.15
CA GLU A 639 35.28 1.36 -46.77
C GLU A 639 34.58 2.48 -45.97
N PRO A 640 34.96 3.76 -46.16
CA PRO A 640 34.19 4.87 -45.59
C PRO A 640 32.79 4.95 -46.23
N VAL A 641 31.84 5.56 -45.50
CA VAL A 641 30.50 5.84 -46.02
C VAL A 641 30.60 6.84 -47.16
N MET A 642 30.10 6.46 -48.33
CA MET A 642 30.13 7.21 -49.58
C MET A 642 28.73 7.28 -50.18
N MET A 643 28.54 8.15 -51.18
CA MET A 643 27.27 8.30 -51.91
C MET A 643 26.73 6.97 -52.49
N LYS A 644 27.61 6.04 -52.92
CA LYS A 644 27.20 4.70 -53.42
C LYS A 644 26.48 3.85 -52.36
N HIS A 645 26.96 3.88 -51.11
CA HIS A 645 26.37 3.15 -49.99
C HIS A 645 25.02 3.75 -49.60
N ILE A 646 24.92 5.08 -49.57
CA ILE A 646 23.67 5.79 -49.29
C ILE A 646 22.64 5.53 -50.40
N LEU A 647 23.06 5.51 -51.66
CA LEU A 647 22.15 5.20 -52.77
C LEU A 647 21.53 3.81 -52.62
N GLN A 648 22.35 2.79 -52.35
CA GLN A 648 21.85 1.44 -52.18
C GLN A 648 20.89 1.33 -50.99
N ALA A 649 21.25 1.94 -49.85
CA ALA A 649 20.38 2.00 -48.67
C ALA A 649 19.07 2.75 -48.94
N ALA A 650 19.14 3.87 -49.68
CA ALA A 650 17.97 4.67 -50.03
C ALA A 650 17.03 3.89 -50.97
N LYS A 651 17.55 3.17 -51.96
CA LYS A 651 16.74 2.28 -52.81
C LYS A 651 15.97 1.26 -51.98
N SER A 652 16.62 0.59 -51.03
CA SER A 652 15.97 -0.38 -50.14
C SER A 652 14.90 0.25 -49.25
N GLU A 653 15.12 1.47 -48.74
CA GLU A 653 14.13 2.18 -47.92
C GLU A 653 12.92 2.63 -48.76
N TYR A 654 13.13 3.10 -49.99
CA TYR A 654 12.03 3.49 -50.89
C TYR A 654 11.15 2.30 -51.30
N VAL A 655 11.74 1.11 -51.46
CA VAL A 655 10.98 -0.13 -51.67
C VAL A 655 10.09 -0.44 -50.46
N LYS A 656 10.61 -0.29 -49.22
CA LYS A 656 9.80 -0.47 -48.00
C LYS A 656 8.67 0.55 -47.87
N LEU A 657 8.88 1.76 -48.37
CA LEU A 657 7.88 2.83 -48.38
C LEU A 657 6.86 2.69 -49.52
N GLU A 658 7.01 1.67 -50.38
CA GLU A 658 6.19 1.46 -51.58
C GLU A 658 6.15 2.70 -52.50
N ARG A 659 7.26 3.46 -52.56
CA ARG A 659 7.38 4.67 -53.37
C ARG A 659 8.50 4.53 -54.41
N PRO A 660 8.25 4.91 -55.67
CA PRO A 660 9.32 4.95 -56.67
C PRO A 660 10.27 6.12 -56.38
N MET A 661 11.57 5.85 -56.45
CA MET A 661 12.60 6.88 -56.38
C MET A 661 12.69 7.59 -57.74
N THR A 662 12.69 8.91 -57.77
CA THR A 662 12.72 9.68 -59.02
C THR A 662 14.14 10.04 -59.44
N ASP A 663 14.40 10.13 -60.75
CA ASP A 663 15.72 10.49 -61.27
C ASP A 663 16.21 11.87 -60.81
N ASN A 664 15.30 12.79 -60.50
CA ASN A 664 15.63 14.10 -59.96
C ASN A 664 16.21 14.03 -58.54
N GLU A 665 15.84 13.03 -57.75
CA GLU A 665 16.31 12.87 -56.36
C GLU A 665 17.75 12.32 -56.30
N VAL A 666 18.17 11.60 -57.33
CA VAL A 666 19.45 10.85 -57.36
C VAL A 666 20.43 11.35 -58.42
N ARG A 667 20.06 12.38 -59.19
CA ARG A 667 20.88 12.87 -60.30
C ARG A 667 22.29 13.26 -59.81
N GLY A 668 23.31 12.63 -60.39
CA GLY A 668 24.72 12.96 -60.14
C GLY A 668 25.29 12.44 -58.81
N TRP A 669 24.73 11.33 -58.28
CA TRP A 669 25.27 10.63 -57.10
C TRP A 669 26.39 9.63 -57.42
N ILE A 670 26.45 9.15 -58.67
CA ILE A 670 27.47 8.24 -59.20
C ILE A 670 28.05 8.88 -60.46
#